data_AF-A0A378H5G4-F1
#
_entry.id   AF-A0A378H5G4-F1
#
_cell.length_a   1.000
_cell.length_b   1.000
_cell.length_c   1.000
_cell.angle_alpha   90.00
_cell.angle_beta   90.00
_cell.angle_gamma   90.00
#
_symmetry.space_group_name_H-M   'P 1'
#
loop_
_entity.id
_entity.type
_entity.pdbx_description
1 polymer ?
#
loop_
_entity_poly.entity_id
_entity_poly.type
_entity_poly.pdbx_seq_one_letter_code
_entity_poly.pdbx_strand_id
1 'polypeptide(L)'
;MIHVVEQLVNMYPAAKITCALDNDRKSSAEGKGNTGLRTGFDILAKFSGIKCVYPTFEDDPQLECSDFNDLHRLRGLRETCRQLFAKGNRLSNSTDLLSLTLNKLKTAKRDNRRTFAKELLNAVDIGMLTCPVPNSPADLFNMFCIVLRDMGLESVYRATVKDHIARRLNRKCRTAQAPRSFSERITDPNKRPQHITYKRFETSVMTDEILQYVQQLQGIVIVRAGMGSGKSTGLLRPLMHNADRGVSVAHRVSLIGGLWEMMTEQKGTKADILHYQDPGYQEMAPYANKLTICINSIVKGCWQPLMRQHDYFGFDEATQGLRAILSGRAMENPVAVFNTLIDALARTELHPIMVDADANDLLVDLAELAMKRREEMGLPAWLQIHVIELPVDVRNRETGEPIRVFYTEKDRIMTEVIKAVELGEKIMLATDSSTFAEDVTATLRQRYPEKKFLCVNQKSKPEPEVEEFTNKPKKMVKKYDGLIYSPSISSGVSIEQKHFDRHFGMFCGEVVPSDAIQMLRRDRTAKEFIIGFDKVRARRETDPQKIERAFVQALLATAGMNGELTDVVFDGDRISMGVANTDFTRMKIKAAAIEASARNDYASNMICIMHSDGYKVAPLASDELANCVGKELRKEAREIVWEQTLDLHLNIETPNESEREAILKKRALTLEEQAKLVRWDIEHELKLPVNEDNLKFYFDGARDKVRRYETMLLDEITARRFDREESAINFTYAFRQAGQWQYFTATAMTREQADEAFQAKHPGITEYKVKSTPAVEVGMRGFYGLKSTVLRQYFIDCGIDPETMTGEATQARLAYARDKLMTAERRDLLNNVLRIGGFMTPKGKPKVPEALFKTICESLGLKTDKRRARDGDKRPTIRFVDQQSAAFMMEILENRKDDGLSLQLRKAEKATTEVDHGLDLNIYMDHKTRSTNEQDLDAPHSVITEALAELPVPVPEAWAMTALSDDELATMTSWSPASIAMTFASLYLTEFMDRLSSNELRRLREYITGTVTGGYDAQEAFYG
;
A
#
# COMPACT_ATOMS: atom_id res chain seq x y z
N MET A 1 19.02 21.09 -32.33
CA MET A 1 18.46 19.82 -32.87
C MET A 1 17.26 19.30 -32.08
N ILE A 2 17.34 19.10 -30.75
CA ILE A 2 16.22 18.54 -29.94
C ILE A 2 14.90 19.30 -30.10
N HIS A 3 14.90 20.64 -30.07
CA HIS A 3 13.69 21.45 -30.24
C HIS A 3 13.07 21.31 -31.64
N VAL A 4 13.90 21.19 -32.68
CA VAL A 4 13.44 20.99 -34.07
C VAL A 4 12.74 19.64 -34.18
N VAL A 5 13.34 18.62 -33.58
CA VAL A 5 12.76 17.28 -33.51
C VAL A 5 11.42 17.29 -32.77
N GLU A 6 11.33 18.00 -31.64
CA GLU A 6 10.10 18.15 -30.87
C GLU A 6 8.98 18.79 -31.71
N GLN A 7 9.28 19.87 -32.43
CA GLN A 7 8.34 20.51 -33.34
C GLN A 7 7.88 19.56 -34.46
N LEU A 8 8.80 18.82 -35.08
CA LEU A 8 8.47 17.88 -36.16
C LEU A 8 7.62 16.72 -35.67
N VAL A 9 7.90 16.17 -34.48
CA VAL A 9 7.07 15.12 -33.86
C VAL A 9 5.67 15.63 -33.56
N ASN A 10 5.55 16.87 -33.08
CA ASN A 10 4.25 17.48 -32.76
C ASN A 10 3.44 17.80 -34.02
N MET A 11 4.07 18.33 -35.08
CA MET A 11 3.40 18.66 -36.34
C MET A 11 3.09 17.44 -37.20
N TYR A 12 3.97 16.44 -37.20
CA TYR A 12 3.88 15.26 -38.05
C TYR A 12 4.10 13.96 -37.25
N PRO A 13 3.18 13.62 -36.32
CA PRO A 13 3.36 12.48 -35.42
C PRO A 13 3.43 11.11 -36.12
N ALA A 14 2.93 11.01 -37.36
CA ALA A 14 3.01 9.81 -38.19
C ALA A 14 4.26 9.74 -39.08
N ALA A 15 5.05 10.82 -39.19
CA ALA A 15 6.22 10.87 -40.08
C ALA A 15 7.40 10.08 -39.50
N LYS A 16 8.11 9.36 -40.37
CA LYS A 16 9.35 8.66 -40.02
C LYS A 16 10.52 9.65 -40.01
N ILE A 17 10.86 10.17 -38.83
CA ILE A 17 11.95 11.13 -38.66
C ILE A 17 13.30 10.40 -38.50
N THR A 18 14.30 10.81 -39.30
CA THR A 18 15.69 10.33 -39.19
C THR A 18 16.62 11.51 -38.98
N CYS A 19 17.37 11.50 -37.89
CA CYS A 19 18.41 12.46 -37.54
C CYS A 19 19.77 11.91 -38.00
N ALA A 20 20.38 12.59 -38.97
CA ALA A 20 21.78 12.41 -39.31
C ALA A 20 22.63 13.19 -38.30
N LEU A 21 23.50 12.47 -37.58
CA LEU A 21 24.32 13.01 -36.50
C LEU A 21 25.78 13.12 -36.92
N ASP A 22 26.49 14.05 -36.30
CA ASP A 22 27.94 14.14 -36.40
C ASP A 22 28.61 13.07 -35.53
N ASN A 23 29.71 12.53 -36.02
CA ASN A 23 30.57 11.60 -35.31
C ASN A 23 31.93 12.27 -35.02
N ASP A 24 31.96 13.10 -33.96
CA ASP A 24 33.10 13.95 -33.56
C ASP A 24 34.34 13.16 -33.06
N ARG A 25 34.92 12.30 -33.92
CA ARG A 25 35.97 11.34 -33.52
C ARG A 25 37.25 12.01 -33.03
N LYS A 26 37.73 13.07 -33.71
CA LYS A 26 38.91 13.86 -33.30
C LYS A 26 38.74 14.50 -31.92
N SER A 27 37.65 15.24 -31.72
CA SER A 27 37.30 15.86 -30.42
C SER A 27 37.16 14.82 -29.30
N SER A 28 36.58 13.66 -29.60
CA SER A 28 36.46 12.56 -28.65
C SER A 28 37.82 11.97 -28.26
N ALA A 29 38.73 11.79 -29.22
CA ALA A 29 40.09 11.30 -28.98
C ALA A 29 40.93 12.29 -28.14
N GLU A 30 40.73 13.59 -28.34
CA GLU A 30 41.34 14.66 -27.54
C GLU A 30 40.72 14.84 -26.14
N GLY A 31 39.70 14.06 -25.80
CA GLY A 31 39.01 14.15 -24.50
C GLY A 31 38.02 15.31 -24.39
N LYS A 32 37.70 16.01 -25.48
CA LYS A 32 36.69 17.08 -25.55
C LYS A 32 35.25 16.56 -25.71
N GLY A 33 35.09 15.23 -25.80
CA GLY A 33 33.80 14.52 -25.91
C GLY A 33 33.26 14.44 -27.34
N ASN A 34 32.12 13.77 -27.51
CA ASN A 34 31.42 13.62 -28.80
C ASN A 34 30.01 14.23 -28.72
N THR A 35 29.85 15.44 -29.26
CA THR A 35 28.64 16.25 -29.07
C THR A 35 27.51 15.76 -29.97
N GLY A 36 27.82 15.37 -31.21
CA GLY A 36 26.85 14.81 -32.15
C GLY A 36 26.19 13.54 -31.63
N LEU A 37 26.98 12.56 -31.19
CA LEU A 37 26.45 11.31 -30.64
C LEU A 37 25.70 11.53 -29.31
N ARG A 38 26.19 12.41 -28.43
CA ARG A 38 25.51 12.75 -27.17
C ARG A 38 24.11 13.33 -27.41
N THR A 39 24.00 14.26 -28.36
CA THR A 39 22.72 14.83 -28.78
C THR A 39 21.79 13.76 -29.34
N GLY A 40 22.34 12.79 -30.08
CA GLY A 40 21.62 11.60 -30.52
C GLY A 40 20.99 10.80 -29.38
N PHE A 41 21.77 10.47 -28.35
CA PHE A 41 21.24 9.76 -27.17
C PHE A 41 20.21 10.59 -26.38
N ASP A 42 20.33 11.92 -26.34
CA ASP A 42 19.32 12.80 -25.73
C ASP A 42 18.00 12.79 -26.53
N ILE A 43 18.07 12.81 -27.86
CA ILE A 43 16.90 12.67 -28.73
C ILE A 43 16.22 11.32 -28.51
N LEU A 44 16.97 10.22 -28.53
CA LEU A 44 16.42 8.87 -28.31
C LEU A 44 15.83 8.70 -26.90
N ALA A 45 16.39 9.36 -25.88
CA ALA A 45 15.85 9.34 -24.52
C ALA A 45 14.48 10.03 -24.41
N LYS A 46 14.24 11.07 -25.22
CA LYS A 46 13.02 11.89 -25.21
C LYS A 46 11.96 11.38 -26.21
N PHE A 47 12.37 10.82 -27.35
CA PHE A 47 11.48 10.46 -28.45
C PHE A 47 11.70 9.01 -28.93
N SER A 48 10.75 8.13 -28.64
CA SER A 48 10.87 6.68 -28.88
C SER A 48 10.75 6.24 -30.35
N GLY A 49 10.28 7.11 -31.25
CA GLY A 49 10.03 6.81 -32.67
C GLY A 49 11.11 7.27 -33.65
N ILE A 50 12.18 7.90 -33.15
CA ILE A 50 13.16 8.59 -34.00
C ILE A 50 14.35 7.71 -34.32
N LYS A 51 14.84 7.82 -35.55
CA LYS A 51 16.08 7.15 -35.98
C LYS A 51 17.23 8.13 -35.85
N CYS A 52 18.29 7.73 -35.16
CA CYS A 52 19.54 8.49 -35.09
C CYS A 52 20.63 7.67 -35.77
N VAL A 53 21.23 8.20 -36.83
CA VAL A 53 22.29 7.56 -37.61
C VAL A 53 23.51 8.47 -37.66
N TYR A 54 24.71 7.89 -37.67
CA TYR A 54 25.97 8.63 -37.71
C TYR A 54 26.90 8.02 -38.77
N PRO A 55 27.80 8.80 -39.38
CA PRO A 55 28.71 8.28 -40.39
C PRO A 55 29.86 7.48 -39.73
N THR A 56 30.28 6.43 -40.41
CA THR A 56 31.46 5.63 -40.08
C THR A 56 32.48 5.74 -41.20
N PHE A 57 33.75 5.87 -40.84
CA PHE A 57 34.84 6.08 -41.78
C PHE A 57 35.93 5.05 -41.52
N GLU A 58 36.19 4.19 -42.51
CA GLU A 58 37.24 3.16 -42.45
C GLU A 58 38.62 3.72 -42.88
N ASP A 59 38.63 4.70 -43.79
CA ASP A 59 39.84 5.27 -44.41
C ASP A 59 40.12 6.70 -43.94
N ASP A 60 40.05 6.95 -42.63
CA ASP A 60 40.38 8.26 -42.04
C ASP A 60 41.20 8.10 -40.76
N PRO A 61 42.52 7.82 -40.89
CA PRO A 61 43.40 7.56 -39.75
C PRO A 61 43.67 8.80 -38.90
N GLN A 62 43.45 10.01 -39.44
CA GLN A 62 43.61 11.28 -38.72
C GLN A 62 42.33 11.71 -38.00
N LEU A 63 41.23 10.97 -38.18
CA LEU A 63 39.92 11.19 -37.55
C LEU A 63 39.29 12.55 -37.90
N GLU A 64 39.67 13.16 -39.01
CA GLU A 64 39.25 14.52 -39.37
C GLU A 64 37.81 14.60 -39.87
N CYS A 65 37.30 13.53 -40.49
CA CYS A 65 35.94 13.47 -41.01
C CYS A 65 34.95 13.21 -39.87
N SER A 66 33.86 13.99 -39.81
CA SER A 66 32.86 13.87 -38.75
C SER A 66 31.43 13.73 -39.24
N ASP A 67 31.06 14.27 -40.40
CA ASP A 67 29.66 14.33 -40.85
C ASP A 67 29.38 13.53 -42.15
N PHE A 68 28.11 13.50 -42.57
CA PHE A 68 27.72 12.82 -43.81
C PHE A 68 28.16 13.57 -45.08
N ASN A 69 28.50 14.86 -44.99
CA ASN A 69 29.04 15.63 -46.11
C ASN A 69 30.50 15.23 -46.38
N ASP A 70 31.28 15.01 -45.32
CA ASP A 70 32.63 14.48 -45.38
C ASP A 70 32.62 13.07 -45.97
N LEU A 71 31.67 12.22 -45.53
CA LEU A 71 31.49 10.88 -46.08
C LEU A 71 31.17 10.93 -47.58
N HIS A 72 30.30 11.87 -47.99
CA HIS A 72 29.99 12.11 -49.39
C HIS A 72 31.22 12.55 -50.18
N ARG A 73 32.04 13.48 -49.65
CA ARG A 73 33.29 13.89 -50.31
C ARG A 73 34.30 12.75 -50.44
N LEU A 74 34.38 11.87 -49.44
CA LEU A 74 35.37 10.78 -49.38
C LEU A 74 34.98 9.57 -50.24
N ARG A 75 33.68 9.21 -50.31
CA ARG A 75 33.21 7.95 -50.92
C ARG A 75 32.06 8.09 -51.92
N GLY A 76 31.54 9.30 -52.12
CA GLY A 76 30.44 9.56 -53.04
C GLY A 76 29.05 9.16 -52.51
N LEU A 77 28.01 9.55 -53.26
CA LEU A 77 26.61 9.43 -52.84
C LEU A 77 26.14 8.00 -52.55
N ARG A 78 26.66 6.99 -53.25
CA ARG A 78 26.23 5.59 -53.07
C ARG A 78 26.51 5.10 -51.65
N GLU A 79 27.69 5.40 -51.12
CA GLU A 79 28.08 4.99 -49.78
C GLU A 79 27.36 5.78 -48.69
N THR A 80 27.19 7.09 -48.88
CA THR A 80 26.36 7.93 -48.00
C THR A 80 24.94 7.40 -47.88
N CYS A 81 24.31 7.03 -49.02
CA CYS A 81 22.96 6.45 -49.03
C CYS A 81 22.93 5.09 -48.29
N ARG A 82 23.92 4.22 -48.53
CA ARG A 82 24.03 2.93 -47.85
C ARG A 82 24.07 3.12 -46.33
N GLN A 83 24.92 4.03 -45.82
CA GLN A 83 25.06 4.27 -44.39
C GLN A 83 23.83 4.97 -43.77
N LEU A 84 23.14 5.86 -44.47
CA LEU A 84 21.93 6.51 -43.94
C LEU A 84 20.79 5.50 -43.63
N PHE A 85 20.71 4.40 -44.38
CA PHE A 85 19.67 3.38 -44.22
C PHE A 85 20.15 2.08 -43.57
N ALA A 86 21.46 1.94 -43.33
CA ALA A 86 22.04 0.77 -42.68
C ALA A 86 21.65 0.67 -41.19
N LYS A 87 21.66 -0.56 -40.67
CA LYS A 87 21.41 -0.82 -39.24
C LYS A 87 22.67 -0.69 -38.39
N GLY A 88 23.87 -0.87 -38.97
CA GLY A 88 25.14 -0.99 -38.24
C GLY A 88 25.65 0.32 -37.62
N ASN A 89 25.40 1.46 -38.25
CA ASN A 89 25.80 2.80 -37.81
C ASN A 89 24.62 3.60 -37.23
N ARG A 90 23.59 2.88 -36.78
CA ARG A 90 22.44 3.45 -36.10
C ARG A 90 22.68 3.40 -34.60
N LEU A 91 22.44 4.52 -33.91
CA LEU A 91 22.42 4.50 -32.45
C LEU A 91 21.34 3.53 -31.98
N SER A 92 21.73 2.57 -31.13
CA SER A 92 20.79 1.59 -30.59
C SER A 92 19.77 2.32 -29.72
N ASN A 93 18.49 2.12 -30.01
CA ASN A 93 17.40 2.62 -29.19
C ASN A 93 17.27 1.69 -27.97
N SER A 94 18.27 1.68 -27.08
CA SER A 94 18.19 0.88 -25.87
C SER A 94 17.02 1.41 -25.04
N THR A 95 15.99 0.59 -24.87
CA THR A 95 14.85 0.93 -24.01
C THR A 95 15.24 1.03 -22.55
N ASP A 96 16.35 0.38 -22.17
CA ASP A 96 16.91 0.41 -20.82
C ASP A 96 17.70 1.70 -20.54
N LEU A 97 17.39 2.31 -19.41
CA LEU A 97 17.94 3.60 -18.95
C LEU A 97 19.43 3.49 -18.60
N LEU A 98 19.87 2.36 -18.03
CA LEU A 98 21.27 2.16 -17.66
C LEU A 98 22.14 2.11 -18.92
N SER A 99 21.76 1.31 -19.91
CA SER A 99 22.45 1.21 -21.19
C SER A 99 22.62 2.57 -21.87
N LEU A 100 21.54 3.37 -21.90
CA LEU A 100 21.57 4.72 -22.46
C LEU A 100 22.50 5.66 -21.67
N THR A 101 22.53 5.53 -20.35
CA THR A 101 23.38 6.33 -19.46
C THR A 101 24.85 5.97 -19.61
N LEU A 102 25.19 4.69 -19.73
CA LEU A 102 26.56 4.22 -20.00
C LEU A 102 27.04 4.71 -21.36
N ASN A 103 26.18 4.67 -22.39
CA ASN A 103 26.49 5.20 -23.71
C ASN A 103 26.74 6.71 -23.68
N LYS A 104 25.93 7.47 -22.94
CA LYS A 104 26.16 8.91 -22.71
C LYS A 104 27.50 9.18 -22.02
N LEU A 105 27.85 8.36 -21.03
CA LEU A 105 29.12 8.50 -20.32
C LEU A 105 30.32 8.31 -21.27
N LYS A 106 30.25 7.39 -22.24
CA LYS A 106 31.31 7.21 -23.27
C LYS A 106 31.58 8.46 -24.09
N THR A 107 30.54 9.28 -24.30
CA THR A 107 30.60 10.52 -25.10
C THR A 107 30.95 11.78 -24.28
N ALA A 108 31.09 11.65 -22.96
CA ALA A 108 31.33 12.78 -22.06
C ALA A 108 32.73 13.41 -22.23
N LYS A 109 32.81 14.71 -21.92
CA LYS A 109 34.09 15.43 -21.88
C LYS A 109 34.93 14.96 -20.69
N ARG A 110 36.24 14.85 -20.91
CA ARG A 110 37.23 14.31 -19.96
C ARG A 110 38.25 15.36 -19.52
N ASP A 111 38.24 16.52 -20.17
CA ASP A 111 39.08 17.70 -19.90
C ASP A 111 38.96 18.18 -18.43
N ASN A 112 37.74 18.17 -17.87
CA ASN A 112 37.50 18.53 -16.48
C ASN A 112 37.19 17.31 -15.59
N ARG A 113 38.18 16.89 -14.80
CA ARG A 113 38.08 15.73 -13.87
C ARG A 113 36.91 15.84 -12.88
N ARG A 114 36.58 17.04 -12.40
CA ARG A 114 35.50 17.25 -11.42
C ARG A 114 34.13 17.08 -12.08
N THR A 115 33.96 17.66 -13.27
CA THR A 115 32.72 17.55 -14.05
C THR A 115 32.48 16.10 -14.47
N PHE A 116 33.51 15.43 -14.99
CA PHE A 116 33.42 14.02 -15.36
C PHE A 116 33.09 13.12 -14.15
N ALA A 117 33.74 13.34 -13.00
CA ALA A 117 33.44 12.58 -11.78
C ALA A 117 31.98 12.74 -11.35
N LYS A 118 31.41 13.95 -11.47
CA LYS A 118 29.99 14.19 -11.17
C LYS A 118 29.06 13.45 -12.13
N GLU A 119 29.36 13.47 -13.43
CA GLU A 119 28.59 12.70 -14.43
C GLU A 119 28.70 11.19 -14.20
N LEU A 120 29.90 10.68 -13.87
CA LEU A 120 30.13 9.28 -13.52
C LEU A 120 29.32 8.86 -12.30
N LEU A 121 29.37 9.63 -11.21
CA LEU A 121 28.62 9.31 -9.99
C LEU A 121 27.10 9.36 -10.22
N ASN A 122 26.61 10.32 -11.02
CA ASN A 122 25.21 10.34 -11.45
C ASN A 122 24.85 9.11 -12.30
N ALA A 123 25.75 8.65 -13.17
CA ALA A 123 25.55 7.43 -13.94
C ALA A 123 25.48 6.20 -13.02
N VAL A 124 26.36 6.12 -12.01
CA VAL A 124 26.32 5.08 -10.99
C VAL A 124 25.00 5.14 -10.22
N ASP A 125 24.51 6.32 -9.83
CA ASP A 125 23.21 6.49 -9.16
C ASP A 125 22.03 5.98 -10.00
N ILE A 126 22.06 6.23 -11.32
CA ILE A 126 21.07 5.68 -12.24
C ILE A 126 21.20 4.15 -12.34
N GLY A 127 22.44 3.64 -12.43
CA GLY A 127 22.68 2.20 -12.45
C GLY A 127 22.25 1.50 -11.17
N MET A 128 22.38 2.16 -10.02
CA MET A 128 21.88 1.66 -8.74
C MET A 128 20.38 1.45 -8.74
N LEU A 129 19.58 2.05 -9.64
CA LEU A 129 18.16 1.73 -9.78
C LEU A 129 17.91 0.28 -10.22
N THR A 130 18.88 -0.34 -10.88
CA THR A 130 18.85 -1.74 -11.35
C THR A 130 19.55 -2.72 -10.40
N CYS A 131 20.03 -2.24 -9.25
CA CYS A 131 20.76 -3.02 -8.26
C CYS A 131 19.94 -3.22 -6.98
N PRO A 132 19.91 -4.42 -6.37
CA PRO A 132 20.63 -5.64 -6.76
C PRO A 132 19.93 -6.48 -7.85
N VAL A 133 18.73 -6.10 -8.28
CA VAL A 133 17.93 -6.82 -9.28
C VAL A 133 17.54 -5.88 -10.42
N PRO A 134 17.83 -6.21 -11.69
CA PRO A 134 18.48 -7.45 -12.15
C PRO A 134 20.01 -7.50 -11.98
N ASN A 135 20.70 -6.37 -11.81
CA ASN A 135 22.16 -6.31 -11.80
C ASN A 135 22.71 -6.38 -10.38
N SER A 136 23.55 -7.38 -10.08
CA SER A 136 24.20 -7.42 -8.77
C SER A 136 25.19 -6.24 -8.61
N PRO A 137 25.61 -5.92 -7.38
CA PRO A 137 26.65 -4.90 -7.15
C PRO A 137 27.94 -5.19 -7.92
N ALA A 138 28.30 -6.47 -8.08
CA ALA A 138 29.47 -6.90 -8.83
C ALA A 138 29.29 -6.72 -10.33
N ASP A 139 28.12 -7.06 -10.88
CA ASP A 139 27.79 -6.87 -12.30
C ASP A 139 27.83 -5.39 -12.66
N LEU A 140 27.19 -4.56 -11.84
CA LEU A 140 27.16 -3.11 -12.05
C LEU A 140 28.59 -2.53 -12.01
N PHE A 141 29.38 -2.94 -11.02
CA PHE A 141 30.78 -2.54 -10.92
C PHE A 141 31.58 -2.93 -12.17
N ASN A 142 31.43 -4.18 -12.63
CA ASN A 142 32.10 -4.68 -13.83
C ASN A 142 31.68 -3.90 -15.09
N MET A 143 30.38 -3.60 -15.25
CA MET A 143 29.89 -2.78 -16.37
C MET A 143 30.55 -1.40 -16.40
N PHE A 144 30.64 -0.72 -15.25
CA PHE A 144 31.34 0.57 -15.16
C PHE A 144 32.84 0.44 -15.40
N CYS A 145 33.49 -0.61 -14.90
CA CYS A 145 34.91 -0.85 -15.15
C CYS A 145 35.21 -1.10 -16.64
N ILE A 146 34.35 -1.84 -17.36
CA ILE A 146 34.48 -2.03 -18.81
C ILE A 146 34.40 -0.67 -19.53
N VAL A 147 33.39 0.14 -19.23
CA VAL A 147 33.23 1.47 -19.83
C VAL A 147 34.42 2.37 -19.51
N LEU A 148 34.90 2.39 -18.28
CA LEU A 148 36.06 3.19 -17.88
C LEU A 148 37.36 2.68 -18.51
N ARG A 149 37.50 1.38 -18.74
CA ARG A 149 38.65 0.78 -19.43
C ARG A 149 38.70 1.19 -20.89
N ASP A 150 37.57 1.13 -21.59
CA ASP A 150 37.43 1.62 -22.97
C ASP A 150 37.84 3.10 -23.09
N MET A 151 37.70 3.86 -22.00
CA MET A 151 38.06 5.28 -21.93
C MET A 151 39.47 5.56 -21.40
N GLY A 152 40.22 4.53 -20.95
CA GLY A 152 41.53 4.68 -20.33
C GLY A 152 41.51 5.29 -18.92
N LEU A 153 40.38 5.23 -18.22
CA LEU A 153 40.13 5.89 -16.93
C LEU A 153 39.89 4.93 -15.75
N GLU A 154 39.99 3.62 -15.98
CA GLU A 154 39.72 2.60 -14.93
C GLU A 154 40.61 2.79 -13.69
N SER A 155 41.93 2.97 -13.89
CA SER A 155 42.89 3.12 -12.79
C SER A 155 42.61 4.30 -11.86
N VAL A 156 41.96 5.34 -12.38
CA VAL A 156 41.65 6.58 -11.65
C VAL A 156 40.38 6.44 -10.83
N TYR A 157 39.31 5.86 -11.41
CA TYR A 157 37.97 5.91 -10.83
C TYR A 157 37.45 4.58 -10.28
N ARG A 158 38.18 3.46 -10.44
CA ARG A 158 37.75 2.14 -9.97
C ARG A 158 37.38 2.12 -8.49
N ALA A 159 38.23 2.65 -7.61
CA ALA A 159 37.94 2.72 -6.18
C ALA A 159 36.72 3.62 -5.88
N THR A 160 36.64 4.79 -6.54
CA THR A 160 35.52 5.71 -6.39
C THR A 160 34.17 5.07 -6.75
N VAL A 161 34.11 4.32 -7.84
CA VAL A 161 32.90 3.59 -8.26
C VAL A 161 32.55 2.50 -7.24
N LYS A 162 33.53 1.69 -6.82
CA LYS A 162 33.34 0.62 -5.82
C LYS A 162 32.76 1.18 -4.51
N ASP A 163 33.37 2.24 -3.99
CA ASP A 163 32.95 2.86 -2.72
C ASP A 163 31.59 3.55 -2.84
N HIS A 164 31.27 4.13 -4.01
CA HIS A 164 29.96 4.72 -4.24
C HIS A 164 28.86 3.66 -4.31
N ILE A 165 29.07 2.58 -5.05
CA ILE A 165 28.14 1.43 -5.12
C ILE A 165 27.93 0.86 -3.70
N ALA A 166 29.01 0.60 -2.95
CA ALA A 166 28.93 0.07 -1.59
C ALA A 166 28.12 0.98 -0.66
N ARG A 167 28.40 2.30 -0.66
CA ARG A 167 27.63 3.26 0.14
C ARG A 167 26.16 3.32 -0.25
N ARG A 168 25.85 3.31 -1.54
CA ARG A 168 24.46 3.32 -2.04
C ARG A 168 23.73 2.03 -1.70
N LEU A 169 24.39 0.88 -1.82
CA LEU A 169 23.86 -0.41 -1.41
C LEU A 169 23.58 -0.44 0.10
N ASN A 170 24.52 -0.01 0.94
CA ASN A 170 24.31 0.08 2.39
C ASN A 170 23.12 0.98 2.75
N ARG A 171 22.94 2.10 2.04
CA ARG A 171 21.77 2.96 2.22
C ARG A 171 20.47 2.22 1.84
N LYS A 172 20.45 1.50 0.71
CA LYS A 172 19.31 0.66 0.32
C LYS A 172 19.01 -0.42 1.36
N CYS A 173 20.03 -1.11 1.89
CA CYS A 173 19.86 -2.10 2.95
C CYS A 173 19.22 -1.51 4.20
N ARG A 174 19.69 -0.34 4.66
CA ARG A 174 19.07 0.37 5.79
C ARG A 174 17.61 0.74 5.51
N THR A 175 17.31 1.27 4.32
CA THR A 175 15.94 1.62 3.93
C THR A 175 15.04 0.39 3.85
N ALA A 176 15.54 -0.74 3.34
CA ALA A 176 14.78 -2.00 3.25
C ALA A 176 14.55 -2.65 4.62
N GLN A 177 15.45 -2.44 5.59
CA GLN A 177 15.31 -2.93 6.97
C GLN A 177 14.40 -2.07 7.83
N ALA A 178 14.29 -0.76 7.55
CA ALA A 178 13.52 0.18 8.38
C ALA A 178 12.06 -0.26 8.65
N PRO A 179 11.30 -0.82 7.68
CA PRO A 179 9.95 -1.33 7.94
C PRO A 179 9.84 -2.47 8.97
N ARG A 180 10.93 -3.17 9.28
CA ARG A 180 10.94 -4.37 10.13
C ARG A 180 11.83 -4.24 11.37
N SER A 181 12.28 -3.03 11.69
CA SER A 181 13.14 -2.71 12.82
C SER A 181 12.65 -1.49 13.57
N PHE A 182 13.09 -1.34 14.81
CA PHE A 182 12.91 -0.09 15.54
C PHE A 182 13.75 1.04 14.95
N SER A 183 13.18 2.24 14.90
CA SER A 183 13.88 3.44 14.42
C SER A 183 14.79 4.03 15.50
N GLU A 184 15.57 5.05 15.11
CA GLU A 184 16.39 5.81 16.05
C GLU A 184 15.56 6.48 17.16
N ARG A 185 14.25 6.73 16.96
CA ARG A 185 13.35 7.18 18.05
C ARG A 185 13.36 6.22 19.23
N ILE A 186 13.61 4.93 18.99
CA ILE A 186 13.59 3.90 20.03
C ILE A 186 15.01 3.46 20.39
N THR A 187 15.88 3.28 19.39
CA THR A 187 17.20 2.68 19.64
C THR A 187 18.23 3.70 20.14
N ASP A 188 18.15 4.97 19.76
CA ASP A 188 19.14 6.01 20.13
C ASP A 188 18.79 6.64 21.49
N PRO A 189 19.63 6.51 22.54
CA PRO A 189 19.39 7.09 23.85
C PRO A 189 19.12 8.61 23.85
N ASN A 190 19.65 9.36 22.88
CA ASN A 190 19.48 10.82 22.82
C ASN A 190 18.12 11.25 22.24
N LYS A 191 17.47 10.37 21.46
CA LYS A 191 16.17 10.62 20.81
C LYS A 191 15.03 9.87 21.49
N ARG A 192 15.36 8.91 22.35
CA ARG A 192 14.41 8.01 23.01
C ARG A 192 13.50 8.78 23.98
N PRO A 193 12.18 8.65 23.84
CA PRO A 193 11.24 9.14 24.84
C PRO A 193 11.50 8.52 26.22
N GLN A 194 11.29 9.30 27.29
CA GLN A 194 11.58 8.87 28.67
C GLN A 194 10.74 7.68 29.15
N HIS A 195 9.53 7.51 28.59
CA HIS A 195 8.64 6.38 28.89
C HIS A 195 8.98 5.12 28.10
N ILE A 196 10.12 5.10 27.37
CA ILE A 196 10.55 3.94 26.59
C ILE A 196 11.94 3.49 27.08
N THR A 197 12.05 2.22 27.42
CA THR A 197 13.34 1.55 27.62
C THR A 197 13.67 0.66 26.42
N TYR A 198 14.95 0.53 26.12
CA TYR A 198 15.43 -0.37 25.07
C TYR A 198 16.64 -1.14 25.58
N LYS A 199 16.56 -2.47 25.52
CA LYS A 199 17.65 -3.39 25.85
C LYS A 199 17.89 -4.36 24.71
N ARG A 200 19.11 -4.35 24.19
CA ARG A 200 19.57 -5.34 23.20
C ARG A 200 20.38 -6.42 23.91
N PHE A 201 20.04 -7.67 23.66
CA PHE A 201 20.82 -8.83 24.11
C PHE A 201 21.75 -9.31 22.99
N GLU A 202 22.85 -9.95 23.34
CA GLU A 202 23.82 -10.51 22.38
C GLU A 202 23.47 -11.95 21.93
N THR A 203 22.52 -12.60 22.62
CA THR A 203 22.04 -13.95 22.28
C THR A 203 20.89 -13.89 21.27
N SER A 204 20.89 -14.79 20.30
CA SER A 204 19.80 -14.94 19.32
C SER A 204 18.65 -15.84 19.79
N VAL A 205 18.77 -16.42 21.00
CA VAL A 205 17.83 -17.38 21.58
C VAL A 205 17.33 -16.89 22.93
N MET A 206 16.06 -17.18 23.23
CA MET A 206 15.44 -16.94 24.53
C MET A 206 16.10 -17.80 25.60
N THR A 207 16.72 -17.14 26.59
CA THR A 207 17.36 -17.76 27.75
C THR A 207 16.55 -17.50 29.02
N ASP A 208 16.82 -18.25 30.07
CA ASP A 208 16.20 -18.04 31.39
C ASP A 208 16.50 -16.64 31.95
N GLU A 209 17.67 -16.07 31.63
CA GLU A 209 18.04 -14.69 31.98
C GLU A 209 17.06 -13.67 31.36
N ILE A 210 16.69 -13.86 30.09
CA ILE A 210 15.75 -12.98 29.41
C ILE A 210 14.36 -13.13 30.02
N LEU A 211 13.92 -14.36 30.30
CA LEU A 211 12.64 -14.61 30.95
C LEU A 211 12.57 -13.93 32.33
N GLN A 212 13.60 -14.11 33.16
CA GLN A 212 13.69 -13.47 34.48
C GLN A 212 13.72 -11.95 34.38
N TYR A 213 14.45 -11.40 33.40
CA TYR A 213 14.47 -9.97 33.15
C TYR A 213 13.06 -9.46 32.81
N VAL A 214 12.34 -10.12 31.89
CA VAL A 214 10.97 -9.73 31.51
C VAL A 214 10.00 -9.81 32.69
N GLN A 215 10.11 -10.84 33.53
CA GLN A 215 9.25 -11.02 34.70
C GLN A 215 9.34 -9.86 35.71
N GLN A 216 10.50 -9.19 35.78
CA GLN A 216 10.75 -8.06 36.69
C GLN A 216 10.24 -6.72 36.16
N LEU A 217 9.87 -6.63 34.88
CA LEU A 217 9.44 -5.39 34.26
C LEU A 217 7.96 -5.11 34.58
N GLN A 218 7.63 -3.82 34.73
CA GLN A 218 6.26 -3.35 34.91
C GLN A 218 5.86 -2.48 33.73
N GLY A 219 4.77 -2.85 33.05
CA GLY A 219 4.31 -2.19 31.84
C GLY A 219 4.39 -3.10 30.62
N ILE A 220 4.12 -2.54 29.44
CA ILE A 220 4.04 -3.31 28.19
C ILE A 220 5.44 -3.70 27.74
N VAL A 221 5.62 -4.98 27.39
CA VAL A 221 6.90 -5.51 26.90
C VAL A 221 6.76 -5.90 25.43
N ILE A 222 7.66 -5.38 24.59
CA ILE A 222 7.75 -5.67 23.17
C ILE A 222 9.07 -6.39 22.92
N VAL A 223 9.01 -7.62 22.41
CA VAL A 223 10.20 -8.43 22.15
C VAL A 223 10.36 -8.68 20.66
N ARG A 224 11.43 -8.11 20.10
CA ARG A 224 11.91 -8.43 18.75
C ARG A 224 12.88 -9.60 18.83
N ALA A 225 12.49 -10.74 18.28
CA ALA A 225 13.36 -11.91 18.26
C ALA A 225 13.20 -12.75 16.99
N GLY A 226 14.34 -13.12 16.40
CA GLY A 226 14.38 -13.87 15.14
C GLY A 226 13.61 -15.19 15.18
N MET A 227 13.28 -15.73 14.01
CA MET A 227 12.55 -16.99 13.93
C MET A 227 13.35 -18.15 14.52
N GLY A 228 12.67 -18.99 15.31
CA GLY A 228 13.32 -20.13 15.96
C GLY A 228 14.19 -19.74 17.17
N SER A 229 14.11 -18.48 17.63
CA SER A 229 14.70 -18.00 18.89
C SER A 229 14.06 -18.59 20.15
N GLY A 230 12.91 -19.27 20.02
CA GLY A 230 12.18 -19.78 21.17
C GLY A 230 11.24 -18.76 21.82
N LYS A 231 10.84 -17.68 21.13
CA LYS A 231 9.90 -16.66 21.65
C LYS A 231 8.62 -17.26 22.27
N SER A 232 7.95 -18.18 21.58
CA SER A 232 6.70 -18.76 22.09
C SER A 232 6.98 -19.80 23.20
N THR A 233 8.00 -20.65 23.04
CA THR A 233 8.31 -21.75 23.98
C THR A 233 9.06 -21.33 25.25
N GLY A 234 9.90 -20.30 25.16
CA GLY A 234 10.82 -19.84 26.19
C GLY A 234 10.41 -18.53 26.85
N LEU A 235 9.43 -17.80 26.31
CA LEU A 235 8.89 -16.58 26.92
C LEU A 235 7.38 -16.65 27.14
N LEU A 236 6.58 -16.74 26.07
CA LEU A 236 5.11 -16.69 26.20
C LEU A 236 4.54 -17.84 27.04
N ARG A 237 4.99 -19.07 26.78
CA ARG A 237 4.50 -20.27 27.48
C ARG A 237 4.78 -20.24 28.99
N PRO A 238 6.01 -20.03 29.47
CA PRO A 238 6.27 -19.92 30.91
C PRO A 238 5.41 -18.86 31.61
N LEU A 239 5.20 -17.70 30.97
CA LEU A 239 4.38 -16.63 31.55
C LEU A 239 2.89 -16.97 31.57
N MET A 240 2.39 -17.62 30.51
CA MET A 240 1.02 -18.16 30.46
C MET A 240 0.78 -19.21 31.54
N HIS A 241 1.76 -20.08 31.83
CA HIS A 241 1.63 -21.06 32.91
C HIS A 241 1.62 -20.42 34.29
N ASN A 242 2.43 -19.36 34.50
CA ASN A 242 2.54 -18.68 35.79
C ASN A 242 1.36 -17.73 36.09
N ALA A 243 0.63 -17.26 35.09
CA ALA A 243 -0.56 -16.44 35.29
C ALA A 243 -1.73 -17.27 35.83
N ASP A 244 -2.62 -16.68 36.63
CA ASP A 244 -3.86 -17.34 37.02
C ASP A 244 -4.89 -17.20 35.89
N ARG A 245 -5.05 -15.97 35.38
CA ARG A 245 -5.90 -15.66 34.23
C ARG A 245 -5.06 -15.20 33.05
N GLY A 246 -5.07 -15.97 31.96
CA GLY A 246 -4.14 -15.78 30.85
C GLY A 246 -4.78 -15.85 29.47
N VAL A 247 -4.39 -14.93 28.59
CA VAL A 247 -4.84 -14.90 27.20
C VAL A 247 -3.63 -14.94 26.28
N SER A 248 -3.61 -15.89 25.34
CA SER A 248 -2.66 -15.89 24.24
C SER A 248 -3.38 -15.71 22.91
N VAL A 249 -2.88 -14.79 22.09
CA VAL A 249 -3.51 -14.37 20.84
C VAL A 249 -2.56 -14.58 19.66
N ALA A 250 -3.10 -15.08 18.55
CA ALA A 250 -2.45 -14.98 17.24
C ALA A 250 -3.44 -14.54 16.16
N HIS A 251 -2.92 -14.24 14.97
CA HIS A 251 -3.66 -13.51 13.95
C HIS A 251 -4.40 -14.35 12.91
N ARG A 252 -4.20 -15.68 12.90
CA ARG A 252 -4.76 -16.58 11.88
C ARG A 252 -5.30 -17.85 12.53
N VAL A 253 -6.48 -18.28 12.08
CA VAL A 253 -7.14 -19.52 12.53
C VAL A 253 -6.23 -20.75 12.41
N SER A 254 -5.47 -20.86 11.31
CA SER A 254 -4.54 -21.99 11.11
C SER A 254 -3.38 -22.03 12.10
N LEU A 255 -3.06 -20.93 12.79
CA LEU A 255 -1.93 -20.85 13.70
C LEU A 255 -2.30 -21.23 15.12
N ILE A 256 -3.57 -21.05 15.48
CA ILE A 256 -4.02 -21.20 16.87
C ILE A 256 -3.87 -22.62 17.36
N GLY A 257 -4.15 -23.64 16.53
CA GLY A 257 -3.96 -25.04 16.92
C GLY A 257 -2.51 -25.32 17.36
N GLY A 258 -1.53 -24.93 16.54
CA GLY A 258 -0.11 -25.12 16.87
C GLY A 258 0.35 -24.27 18.06
N LEU A 259 -0.17 -23.04 18.20
CA LEU A 259 0.09 -22.20 19.38
C LEU A 259 -0.46 -22.86 20.64
N TRP A 260 -1.70 -23.36 20.61
CA TRP A 260 -2.36 -24.01 21.74
C TRP A 260 -1.67 -25.31 22.14
N GLU A 261 -1.28 -26.17 21.19
CA GLU A 261 -0.49 -27.36 21.48
C GLU A 261 0.82 -26.99 22.21
N MET A 262 1.53 -25.99 21.70
CA MET A 262 2.77 -25.51 22.30
C MET A 262 2.55 -24.93 23.70
N MET A 263 1.48 -24.15 23.92
CA MET A 263 1.13 -23.57 25.23
C MET A 263 0.68 -24.61 26.25
N THR A 264 0.07 -25.72 25.82
CA THR A 264 -0.45 -26.76 26.72
C THR A 264 0.60 -27.81 27.10
N GLU A 265 1.69 -27.93 26.35
CA GLU A 265 2.79 -28.85 26.64
C GLU A 265 3.49 -28.52 27.97
N GLN A 266 3.33 -29.40 28.96
CA GLN A 266 4.07 -29.40 30.23
C GLN A 266 4.72 -30.78 30.44
N LYS A 267 5.76 -30.86 31.29
CA LYS A 267 6.43 -32.15 31.60
C LYS A 267 5.46 -33.11 32.32
N GLY A 268 4.80 -33.99 31.57
CA GLY A 268 4.01 -35.12 32.09
C GLY A 268 2.50 -34.90 32.21
N THR A 269 2.00 -33.67 32.08
CA THR A 269 0.56 -33.32 32.11
C THR A 269 0.27 -32.20 31.10
N LYS A 270 -0.95 -32.13 30.55
CA LYS A 270 -1.37 -30.96 29.75
C LYS A 270 -1.88 -29.87 30.68
N ALA A 271 -1.45 -28.63 30.48
CA ALA A 271 -1.99 -27.50 31.20
C ALA A 271 -3.44 -27.21 30.78
N ASP A 272 -4.26 -26.76 31.74
CA ASP A 272 -5.65 -26.37 31.50
C ASP A 272 -5.71 -25.01 30.80
N ILE A 273 -5.66 -25.04 29.46
CA ILE A 273 -5.77 -23.87 28.59
C ILE A 273 -6.80 -24.22 27.53
N LEU A 274 -7.86 -23.41 27.43
CA LEU A 274 -8.94 -23.64 26.48
C LEU A 274 -8.54 -23.20 25.06
N HIS A 275 -8.97 -23.94 24.05
CA HIS A 275 -8.90 -23.50 22.66
C HIS A 275 -10.23 -22.85 22.26
N TYR A 276 -10.20 -21.66 21.65
CA TYR A 276 -11.41 -20.86 21.36
C TYR A 276 -12.44 -21.50 20.41
N GLN A 277 -12.11 -22.65 19.81
CA GLN A 277 -13.00 -23.42 18.93
C GLN A 277 -13.32 -24.82 19.45
N ASP A 278 -13.01 -25.11 20.72
CA ASP A 278 -13.37 -26.39 21.33
C ASP A 278 -14.89 -26.61 21.26
N PRO A 279 -15.35 -27.87 21.13
CA PRO A 279 -16.77 -28.19 21.19
C PRO A 279 -17.39 -27.65 22.49
N GLY A 280 -18.50 -26.92 22.39
CA GLY A 280 -19.15 -26.31 23.56
C GLY A 280 -18.45 -25.06 24.12
N TYR A 281 -17.50 -24.44 23.40
CA TYR A 281 -16.72 -23.30 23.90
C TYR A 281 -17.58 -22.16 24.50
N GLN A 282 -18.81 -21.94 24.03
CA GLN A 282 -19.69 -20.89 24.55
C GLN A 282 -20.09 -21.14 26.01
N GLU A 283 -20.33 -22.40 26.38
CA GLU A 283 -20.68 -22.83 27.73
C GLU A 283 -19.44 -22.88 28.64
N MET A 284 -18.28 -23.20 28.07
CA MET A 284 -17.01 -23.28 28.80
C MET A 284 -16.37 -21.91 29.06
N ALA A 285 -16.56 -20.94 28.14
CA ALA A 285 -15.89 -19.64 28.18
C ALA A 285 -16.03 -18.87 29.50
N PRO A 286 -17.19 -18.84 30.19
CA PRO A 286 -17.34 -18.13 31.46
C PRO A 286 -16.47 -18.71 32.59
N TYR A 287 -16.12 -20.00 32.53
CA TYR A 287 -15.35 -20.71 33.55
C TYR A 287 -13.87 -20.84 33.20
N ALA A 288 -13.48 -20.47 31.99
CA ALA A 288 -12.10 -20.60 31.52
C ALA A 288 -11.20 -19.53 32.15
N ASN A 289 -10.13 -19.97 32.81
CA ASN A 289 -9.09 -19.08 33.32
C ASN A 289 -8.03 -18.76 32.26
N LYS A 290 -7.77 -19.70 31.35
CA LYS A 290 -6.72 -19.56 30.33
C LYS A 290 -7.25 -19.88 28.94
N LEU A 291 -6.86 -19.07 27.96
CA LEU A 291 -7.39 -19.15 26.60
C LEU A 291 -6.31 -18.92 25.55
N THR A 292 -6.33 -19.73 24.50
CA THR A 292 -5.66 -19.42 23.23
C THR A 292 -6.70 -19.09 22.16
N ILE A 293 -6.62 -17.89 21.57
CA ILE A 293 -7.68 -17.33 20.69
C ILE A 293 -7.13 -16.63 19.46
N CYS A 294 -7.87 -16.72 18.34
CA CYS A 294 -7.62 -15.92 17.15
C CYS A 294 -8.08 -14.47 17.35
N ILE A 295 -7.27 -13.50 16.94
CA ILE A 295 -7.55 -12.06 17.10
C ILE A 295 -8.95 -11.65 16.60
N ASN A 296 -9.43 -12.24 15.50
CA ASN A 296 -10.76 -11.91 14.93
C ASN A 296 -11.93 -12.38 15.83
N SER A 297 -11.67 -13.22 16.85
CA SER A 297 -12.68 -13.74 17.77
C SER A 297 -12.70 -13.05 19.14
N ILE A 298 -11.77 -12.13 19.42
CA ILE A 298 -11.71 -11.45 20.73
C ILE A 298 -12.95 -10.59 21.03
N VAL A 299 -13.62 -10.12 19.97
CA VAL A 299 -14.85 -9.31 20.05
C VAL A 299 -16.09 -10.11 20.44
N LYS A 300 -16.03 -11.46 20.43
CA LYS A 300 -17.19 -12.29 20.76
C LYS A 300 -17.54 -12.19 22.23
N GLY A 301 -18.82 -11.93 22.54
CA GLY A 301 -19.32 -11.69 23.89
C GLY A 301 -18.96 -12.76 24.92
N CYS A 302 -18.92 -14.04 24.53
CA CYS A 302 -18.56 -15.15 25.43
C CYS A 302 -17.15 -15.03 26.04
N TRP A 303 -16.22 -14.33 25.38
CA TRP A 303 -14.85 -14.16 25.87
C TRP A 303 -14.63 -12.89 26.70
N GLN A 304 -15.63 -12.00 26.75
CA GLN A 304 -15.52 -10.71 27.46
C GLN A 304 -15.13 -10.83 28.94
N PRO A 305 -15.61 -11.81 29.74
CA PRO A 305 -15.17 -11.97 31.12
C PRO A 305 -13.66 -12.14 31.26
N LEU A 306 -13.02 -12.88 30.35
CA LEU A 306 -11.57 -13.09 30.35
C LEU A 306 -10.82 -11.91 29.70
N MET A 307 -11.38 -11.29 28.66
CA MET A 307 -10.76 -10.10 28.03
C MET A 307 -10.74 -8.89 28.97
N ARG A 308 -11.70 -8.78 29.89
CA ARG A 308 -11.80 -7.66 30.83
C ARG A 308 -10.95 -7.83 32.09
N GLN A 309 -10.62 -9.07 32.46
CA GLN A 309 -9.84 -9.38 33.65
C GLN A 309 -8.89 -10.54 33.37
N HIS A 310 -7.61 -10.23 33.25
CA HIS A 310 -6.52 -11.18 33.04
C HIS A 310 -5.19 -10.59 33.50
N ASP A 311 -4.30 -11.45 33.95
CA ASP A 311 -2.99 -11.06 34.49
C ASP A 311 -1.93 -11.08 33.39
N TYR A 312 -2.16 -11.92 32.37
CA TYR A 312 -1.27 -12.11 31.23
C TYR A 312 -2.01 -11.96 29.90
N PHE A 313 -1.44 -11.16 29.00
CA PHE A 313 -1.87 -11.05 27.62
C PHE A 313 -0.67 -11.19 26.69
N GLY A 314 -0.56 -12.33 26.01
CA GLY A 314 0.53 -12.63 25.08
C GLY A 314 0.08 -12.57 23.63
N PHE A 315 0.60 -11.61 22.86
CA PHE A 315 0.32 -11.45 21.45
C PHE A 315 1.49 -11.96 20.59
N ASP A 316 1.32 -13.15 19.99
CA ASP A 316 2.32 -13.78 19.11
C ASP A 316 2.17 -13.30 17.66
N GLU A 317 3.30 -13.08 16.98
CA GLU A 317 3.39 -12.44 15.66
C GLU A 317 2.60 -11.10 15.63
N ALA A 318 2.85 -10.26 16.64
CA ALA A 318 2.07 -9.04 16.91
C ALA A 318 2.06 -8.06 15.73
N THR A 319 3.17 -7.86 15.01
CA THR A 319 3.24 -6.98 13.82
C THR A 319 2.39 -7.55 12.69
N GLN A 320 2.39 -8.87 12.49
CA GLN A 320 1.50 -9.52 11.52
C GLN A 320 0.03 -9.40 11.91
N GLY A 321 -0.28 -9.58 13.21
CA GLY A 321 -1.63 -9.42 13.72
C GLY A 321 -2.18 -8.03 13.57
N LEU A 322 -1.38 -7.02 13.92
CA LEU A 322 -1.77 -5.62 13.75
C LEU A 322 -1.96 -5.26 12.27
N ARG A 323 -1.09 -5.73 11.36
CA ARG A 323 -1.29 -5.55 9.91
C ARG A 323 -2.57 -6.21 9.42
N ALA A 324 -2.92 -7.39 9.94
CA ALA A 324 -4.17 -8.06 9.61
C ALA A 324 -5.40 -7.25 10.05
N ILE A 325 -5.34 -6.55 11.18
CA ILE A 325 -6.41 -5.66 11.66
C ILE A 325 -6.53 -4.42 10.77
N LEU A 326 -5.41 -3.74 10.53
CA LEU A 326 -5.41 -2.42 9.88
C LEU A 326 -5.59 -2.49 8.36
N SER A 327 -5.05 -3.54 7.73
CA SER A 327 -4.95 -3.65 6.25
C SER A 327 -5.52 -4.97 5.70
N GLY A 328 -5.92 -5.91 6.56
CA GLY A 328 -6.46 -7.20 6.12
C GLY A 328 -7.87 -7.09 5.54
N ARG A 329 -8.17 -7.96 4.56
CA ARG A 329 -9.52 -8.09 3.96
C ARG A 329 -10.38 -9.16 4.64
N ALA A 330 -9.80 -9.93 5.56
CA ALA A 330 -10.41 -11.10 6.17
C ALA A 330 -11.11 -10.80 7.51
N MET A 331 -10.96 -9.59 8.05
CA MET A 331 -11.69 -9.17 9.24
C MET A 331 -13.03 -8.58 8.86
N GLU A 332 -14.07 -9.04 9.53
CA GLU A 332 -15.43 -8.53 9.35
C GLU A 332 -15.55 -7.15 10.01
N ASN A 333 -15.13 -7.03 11.27
CA ASN A 333 -15.22 -5.80 12.07
C ASN A 333 -13.83 -5.34 12.56
N PRO A 334 -12.95 -4.80 11.68
CA PRO A 334 -11.57 -4.49 12.04
C PRO A 334 -11.43 -3.42 13.13
N VAL A 335 -12.35 -2.44 13.18
CA VAL A 335 -12.31 -1.34 14.18
C VAL A 335 -12.62 -1.87 15.58
N ALA A 336 -13.67 -2.68 15.72
CA ALA A 336 -14.03 -3.30 17.00
C ALA A 336 -12.91 -4.22 17.52
N VAL A 337 -12.28 -4.99 16.63
CA VAL A 337 -11.12 -5.84 16.97
C VAL A 337 -9.94 -4.99 17.42
N PHE A 338 -9.66 -3.87 16.74
CA PHE A 338 -8.59 -2.95 17.12
C PHE A 338 -8.80 -2.37 18.53
N ASN A 339 -9.99 -1.85 18.80
CA ASN A 339 -10.33 -1.28 20.11
C ASN A 339 -10.28 -2.35 21.22
N THR A 340 -10.81 -3.55 20.95
CA THR A 340 -10.76 -4.65 21.92
C THR A 340 -9.33 -5.12 22.22
N LEU A 341 -8.43 -5.09 21.22
CA LEU A 341 -7.02 -5.38 21.43
C LEU A 341 -6.35 -4.34 22.34
N ILE A 342 -6.59 -3.05 22.10
CA ILE A 342 -6.07 -1.97 22.95
C ILE A 342 -6.61 -2.12 24.37
N ASP A 343 -7.92 -2.35 24.51
CA ASP A 343 -8.56 -2.54 25.81
C ASP A 343 -8.00 -3.75 26.55
N ALA A 344 -7.79 -4.87 25.87
CA ALA A 344 -7.21 -6.07 26.48
C ALA A 344 -5.78 -5.79 26.96
N LEU A 345 -4.94 -5.19 26.11
CA LEU A 345 -3.59 -4.76 26.51
C LEU A 345 -3.64 -3.80 27.70
N ALA A 346 -4.50 -2.80 27.69
CA ALA A 346 -4.61 -1.79 28.74
C ALA A 346 -5.05 -2.38 30.09
N ARG A 347 -5.88 -3.44 30.07
CA ARG A 347 -6.44 -4.08 31.27
C ARG A 347 -5.54 -5.15 31.90
N THR A 348 -4.51 -5.60 31.19
CA THR A 348 -3.60 -6.64 31.72
C THR A 348 -2.97 -6.18 33.04
N GLU A 349 -2.98 -7.04 34.06
CA GLU A 349 -2.47 -6.68 35.40
C GLU A 349 -0.96 -6.82 35.53
N LEU A 350 -0.38 -7.93 35.06
CA LEU A 350 1.04 -8.25 35.26
C LEU A 350 1.86 -8.12 33.98
N HIS A 351 1.54 -8.89 32.95
CA HIS A 351 2.42 -9.07 31.79
C HIS A 351 1.69 -8.91 30.45
N PRO A 352 1.63 -7.68 29.90
CA PRO A 352 1.19 -7.40 28.54
C PRO A 352 2.38 -7.52 27.58
N ILE A 353 2.42 -8.59 26.79
CA ILE A 353 3.59 -8.96 25.99
C ILE A 353 3.25 -9.10 24.52
N MET A 354 4.02 -8.41 23.68
CA MET A 354 3.97 -8.53 22.23
C MET A 354 5.29 -9.09 21.70
N VAL A 355 5.25 -10.16 20.92
CA VAL A 355 6.46 -10.78 20.35
C VAL A 355 6.35 -10.88 18.83
N ASP A 356 7.43 -10.52 18.14
CA ASP A 356 7.49 -10.65 16.67
C ASP A 356 8.96 -10.69 16.22
N ALA A 357 9.25 -11.31 15.07
CA ALA A 357 10.58 -11.23 14.45
C ALA A 357 10.83 -9.87 13.80
N ASP A 358 9.76 -9.20 13.42
CA ASP A 358 9.69 -7.97 12.65
C ASP A 358 9.04 -6.84 13.45
N ALA A 359 9.16 -6.89 14.79
CA ALA A 359 8.72 -5.82 15.67
C ALA A 359 9.41 -4.49 15.29
N ASN A 360 8.59 -3.44 15.19
CA ASN A 360 8.99 -2.11 14.74
C ASN A 360 8.21 -1.03 15.53
N ASP A 361 8.41 0.23 15.18
CA ASP A 361 7.77 1.38 15.82
C ASP A 361 6.24 1.31 15.87
N LEU A 362 5.60 0.56 14.96
CA LEU A 362 4.14 0.42 14.94
C LEU A 362 3.62 -0.29 16.20
N LEU A 363 4.38 -1.24 16.77
CA LEU A 363 4.02 -1.89 18.03
C LEU A 363 4.23 -0.97 19.24
N VAL A 364 5.21 -0.06 19.16
CA VAL A 364 5.41 0.97 20.19
C VAL A 364 4.24 1.95 20.16
N ASP A 365 3.83 2.40 18.97
CA ASP A 365 2.65 3.26 18.80
C ASP A 365 1.38 2.55 19.36
N LEU A 366 1.24 1.22 19.19
CA LEU A 366 0.14 0.45 19.80
C LEU A 366 0.20 0.47 21.33
N ALA A 367 1.40 0.27 21.88
CA ALA A 367 1.64 0.26 23.31
C ALA A 367 1.36 1.65 23.94
N GLU A 368 1.72 2.73 23.27
CA GLU A 368 1.39 4.09 23.69
C GLU A 368 -0.13 4.32 23.72
N LEU A 369 -0.88 3.80 22.74
CA LEU A 369 -2.35 3.84 22.76
C LEU A 369 -2.92 3.02 23.94
N ALA A 370 -2.38 1.84 24.22
CA ALA A 370 -2.81 1.02 25.34
C ALA A 370 -2.50 1.69 26.70
N MET A 371 -1.37 2.38 26.84
CA MET A 371 -1.05 3.19 28.04
C MET A 371 -2.06 4.32 28.22
N LYS A 372 -2.31 5.11 27.17
CA LYS A 372 -3.32 6.18 27.20
C LYS A 372 -4.69 5.63 27.58
N ARG A 373 -5.07 4.50 26.97
CA ARG A 373 -6.35 3.84 27.25
C ARG A 373 -6.45 3.35 28.70
N ARG A 374 -5.35 2.85 29.27
CA ARG A 374 -5.27 2.45 30.67
C ARG A 374 -5.49 3.62 31.62
N GLU A 375 -4.90 4.78 31.33
CA GLU A 375 -5.13 6.02 32.07
C GLU A 375 -6.58 6.50 31.97
N GLU A 376 -7.17 6.48 30.76
CA GLU A 376 -8.58 6.81 30.53
C GLU A 376 -9.52 5.90 31.35
N MET A 377 -9.17 4.62 31.52
CA MET A 377 -9.92 3.68 32.36
C MET A 377 -9.72 3.88 33.88
N GLY A 378 -8.88 4.84 34.31
CA GLY A 378 -8.59 5.07 35.72
C GLY A 378 -7.77 3.96 36.39
N LEU A 379 -7.10 3.12 35.60
CA LEU A 379 -6.23 2.06 36.10
C LEU A 379 -4.84 2.64 36.48
N PRO A 380 -4.08 1.98 37.38
CA PRO A 380 -2.75 2.44 37.75
C PRO A 380 -1.85 2.62 36.52
N ALA A 381 -1.33 3.84 36.32
CA ALA A 381 -0.55 4.18 35.14
C ALA A 381 0.72 3.33 35.03
N TRP A 382 1.04 2.90 33.81
CA TRP A 382 2.38 2.40 33.51
C TRP A 382 3.30 3.58 33.25
N LEU A 383 4.53 3.49 33.75
CA LEU A 383 5.53 4.55 33.51
C LEU A 383 6.41 4.25 32.30
N GLN A 384 6.44 2.99 31.85
CA GLN A 384 7.43 2.51 30.89
C GLN A 384 6.82 1.51 29.89
N ILE A 385 7.30 1.61 28.65
CA ILE A 385 7.23 0.59 27.60
C ILE A 385 8.63 -0.01 27.49
N HIS A 386 8.71 -1.34 27.49
CA HIS A 386 9.97 -2.05 27.45
C HIS A 386 10.20 -2.70 26.10
N VAL A 387 11.20 -2.23 25.36
CA VAL A 387 11.60 -2.80 24.09
C VAL A 387 12.83 -3.68 24.27
N ILE A 388 12.70 -4.95 23.92
CA ILE A 388 13.78 -5.94 23.99
C ILE A 388 14.08 -6.42 22.58
N GLU A 389 15.37 -6.43 22.23
CA GLU A 389 15.82 -6.88 20.91
C GLU A 389 16.90 -7.95 21.01
N LEU A 390 16.71 -9.04 20.26
CA LEU A 390 17.68 -10.10 20.07
C LEU A 390 18.19 -10.12 18.62
N PRO A 391 19.47 -10.44 18.37
CA PRO A 391 20.00 -10.64 17.02
C PRO A 391 19.31 -11.80 16.29
N VAL A 392 19.27 -11.71 14.97
CA VAL A 392 18.77 -12.77 14.09
C VAL A 392 19.89 -13.77 13.80
N ASP A 393 19.63 -15.07 13.97
CA ASP A 393 20.56 -16.11 13.56
C ASP A 393 20.12 -16.77 12.24
N VAL A 394 20.88 -16.52 11.18
CA VAL A 394 20.65 -17.06 9.84
C VAL A 394 21.54 -18.26 9.51
N ARG A 395 22.33 -18.74 10.47
CA ARG A 395 23.20 -19.90 10.27
C ARG A 395 22.39 -21.18 10.21
N ASN A 396 22.86 -22.12 9.41
CA ASN A 396 22.35 -23.48 9.42
C ASN A 396 22.76 -24.15 10.74
N ARG A 397 21.82 -24.83 11.41
CA ARG A 397 22.07 -25.44 12.73
C ARG A 397 23.09 -26.58 12.69
N GLU A 398 23.18 -27.30 11.57
CA GLU A 398 24.12 -28.42 11.42
C GLU A 398 25.54 -27.95 11.10
N THR A 399 25.69 -26.98 10.19
CA THR A 399 27.01 -26.56 9.71
C THR A 399 27.57 -25.35 10.44
N GLY A 400 26.73 -24.56 11.12
CA GLY A 400 27.11 -23.28 11.72
C GLY A 400 27.42 -22.18 10.68
N GLU A 401 27.27 -22.46 9.38
CA GLU A 401 27.54 -21.49 8.32
C GLU A 401 26.29 -20.69 7.94
N PRO A 402 26.45 -19.43 7.47
CA PRO A 402 25.35 -18.66 6.91
C PRO A 402 24.72 -19.36 5.69
N ILE A 403 23.39 -19.39 5.65
CA ILE A 403 22.63 -19.95 4.52
C ILE A 403 22.92 -19.16 3.24
N ARG A 404 23.09 -19.88 2.13
CA ARG A 404 23.28 -19.31 0.79
C ARG A 404 21.94 -18.99 0.14
N VAL A 405 21.87 -17.87 -0.58
CA VAL A 405 20.67 -17.47 -1.32
C VAL A 405 21.06 -17.12 -2.74
N PHE A 406 20.52 -17.87 -3.69
CA PHE A 406 20.60 -17.56 -5.11
C PHE A 406 19.29 -16.93 -5.57
N TYR A 407 19.36 -15.86 -6.35
CA TYR A 407 18.16 -15.22 -6.89
C TYR A 407 18.14 -15.17 -8.42
N THR A 408 16.95 -15.26 -8.98
CA THR A 408 16.72 -15.31 -10.43
C THR A 408 15.33 -14.77 -10.79
N GLU A 409 14.99 -14.84 -12.07
CA GLU A 409 13.68 -14.46 -12.59
C GLU A 409 12.64 -15.56 -12.38
N LYS A 410 11.36 -15.16 -12.39
CA LYS A 410 10.22 -16.06 -12.19
C LYS A 410 10.28 -17.32 -13.07
N ASP A 411 10.46 -17.12 -14.37
CA ASP A 411 10.42 -18.22 -15.34
C ASP A 411 11.47 -19.29 -15.06
N ARG A 412 12.63 -18.87 -14.55
CA ARG A 412 13.76 -19.77 -14.31
C ARG A 412 13.45 -20.84 -13.27
N ILE A 413 12.70 -20.49 -12.23
CA ILE A 413 12.39 -21.42 -11.13
C ILE A 413 11.61 -22.62 -11.62
N MET A 414 10.71 -22.46 -12.60
CA MET A 414 9.98 -23.58 -13.20
C MET A 414 10.95 -24.62 -13.75
N THR A 415 11.93 -24.17 -14.52
CA THR A 415 12.94 -25.03 -15.13
C THR A 415 13.86 -25.67 -14.08
N GLU A 416 14.28 -24.92 -13.07
CA GLU A 416 15.17 -25.45 -12.01
C GLU A 416 14.45 -26.47 -11.10
N VAL A 417 13.16 -26.28 -10.81
CA VAL A 417 12.34 -27.27 -10.08
C VAL A 417 12.24 -28.56 -10.87
N ILE A 418 11.92 -28.48 -12.16
CA ILE A 418 11.79 -29.66 -13.02
C ILE A 418 13.11 -30.42 -13.14
N LYS A 419 14.23 -29.70 -13.34
CA LYS A 419 15.57 -30.29 -13.39
C LYS A 419 15.94 -31.01 -12.09
N ALA A 420 15.66 -30.41 -10.93
CA ALA A 420 15.93 -31.04 -9.64
C ALA A 420 15.14 -32.36 -9.50
N VAL A 421 13.85 -32.34 -9.83
CA VAL A 421 13.01 -33.55 -9.79
C VAL A 421 13.48 -34.59 -10.81
N GLU A 422 13.91 -34.18 -12.00
CA GLU A 422 14.47 -35.09 -13.03
C GLU A 422 15.72 -35.83 -12.53
N LEU A 423 16.56 -35.14 -11.76
CA LEU A 423 17.75 -35.71 -11.10
C LEU A 423 17.42 -36.62 -9.90
N GLY A 424 16.14 -36.79 -9.57
CA GLY A 424 15.71 -37.58 -8.42
C GLY A 424 15.80 -36.85 -7.08
N GLU A 425 16.07 -35.54 -7.07
CA GLU A 425 16.10 -34.72 -5.86
C GLU A 425 14.67 -34.47 -5.35
N LYS A 426 14.49 -34.46 -4.03
CA LYS A 426 13.24 -34.07 -3.38
C LYS A 426 13.20 -32.58 -3.15
N ILE A 427 12.07 -31.94 -3.45
CA ILE A 427 11.99 -30.48 -3.53
C ILE A 427 10.99 -29.88 -2.55
N MET A 428 11.31 -28.68 -2.07
CA MET A 428 10.38 -27.84 -1.34
C MET A 428 10.25 -26.50 -2.08
N LEU A 429 9.03 -26.01 -2.27
CA LEU A 429 8.77 -24.76 -3.00
C LEU A 429 7.82 -23.86 -2.18
N ALA A 430 8.36 -22.75 -1.68
CA ALA A 430 7.59 -21.68 -1.05
C ALA A 430 7.11 -20.68 -2.11
N THR A 431 5.82 -20.36 -2.18
CA THR A 431 5.35 -19.31 -3.11
C THR A 431 4.18 -18.50 -2.57
N ASP A 432 4.18 -17.19 -2.82
CA ASP A 432 3.04 -16.33 -2.50
C ASP A 432 1.98 -16.28 -3.61
N SER A 433 2.14 -17.09 -4.66
CA SER A 433 1.25 -17.16 -5.82
C SER A 433 0.57 -18.53 -5.88
N SER A 434 -0.74 -18.57 -5.66
CA SER A 434 -1.55 -19.79 -5.82
C SER A 434 -1.49 -20.33 -7.24
N THR A 435 -1.54 -19.45 -8.23
CA THR A 435 -1.44 -19.83 -9.65
C THR A 435 -0.10 -20.47 -9.97
N PHE A 436 1.02 -19.92 -9.48
CA PHE A 436 2.33 -20.56 -9.69
C PHE A 436 2.43 -21.92 -8.97
N ALA A 437 1.86 -22.05 -7.77
CA ALA A 437 1.82 -23.33 -7.06
C ALA A 437 1.04 -24.40 -7.85
N GLU A 438 -0.11 -24.02 -8.40
CA GLU A 438 -0.96 -24.87 -9.24
C GLU A 438 -0.23 -25.24 -10.55
N ASP A 439 0.36 -24.26 -11.26
CA ASP A 439 1.12 -24.46 -12.50
C ASP A 439 2.27 -25.49 -12.31
N VAL A 440 3.07 -25.33 -11.25
CA VAL A 440 4.18 -26.25 -10.92
C VAL A 440 3.63 -27.63 -10.58
N THR A 441 2.59 -27.72 -9.75
CA THR A 441 2.03 -28.99 -9.29
C THR A 441 1.44 -29.78 -10.45
N ALA A 442 0.68 -29.12 -11.34
CA ALA A 442 0.11 -29.74 -12.54
C ALA A 442 1.21 -30.31 -13.44
N THR A 443 2.25 -29.52 -13.69
CA THR A 443 3.39 -29.95 -14.53
C THR A 443 4.14 -31.13 -13.93
N LEU A 444 4.41 -31.09 -12.62
CA LEU A 444 5.13 -32.17 -11.93
C LEU A 444 4.33 -33.47 -11.92
N ARG A 445 3.02 -33.41 -11.64
CA ARG A 445 2.13 -34.59 -11.65
C ARG A 445 1.97 -35.19 -13.04
N GLN A 446 1.94 -34.35 -14.08
CA GLN A 446 1.84 -34.83 -15.46
C GLN A 446 3.12 -35.53 -15.93
N ARG A 447 4.30 -34.99 -15.56
CA ARG A 447 5.60 -35.50 -16.02
C ARG A 447 6.14 -36.67 -15.19
N TYR A 448 5.82 -36.68 -13.90
CA TYR A 448 6.33 -37.66 -12.94
C TYR A 448 5.18 -38.27 -12.12
N PRO A 449 4.25 -39.00 -12.76
CA PRO A 449 3.08 -39.58 -12.11
C PRO A 449 3.43 -40.60 -11.02
N GLU A 450 4.64 -41.15 -11.02
CA GLU A 450 5.16 -42.07 -10.02
C GLU A 450 5.59 -41.39 -8.71
N LYS A 451 5.78 -40.06 -8.72
CA LYS A 451 6.22 -39.26 -7.56
C LYS A 451 5.05 -38.60 -6.84
N LYS A 452 5.19 -38.38 -5.54
CA LYS A 452 4.14 -37.77 -4.71
C LYS A 452 4.40 -36.30 -4.42
N PHE A 453 3.55 -35.42 -4.94
CA PHE A 453 3.60 -33.98 -4.73
C PHE A 453 2.40 -33.47 -3.93
N LEU A 454 2.68 -32.80 -2.80
CA LEU A 454 1.67 -32.14 -1.98
C LEU A 454 1.67 -30.64 -2.26
N CYS A 455 0.51 -30.08 -2.62
CA CYS A 455 0.30 -28.65 -2.79
C CYS A 455 -0.57 -28.10 -1.67
N VAL A 456 -0.03 -27.21 -0.84
CA VAL A 456 -0.72 -26.59 0.29
C VAL A 456 -1.00 -25.11 -0.01
N ASN A 457 -2.23 -24.80 -0.41
CA ASN A 457 -2.69 -23.43 -0.64
C ASN A 457 -4.06 -23.19 0.00
N GLN A 458 -4.65 -22.00 -0.19
CA GLN A 458 -5.94 -21.68 0.42
C GLN A 458 -7.07 -22.60 -0.07
N LYS A 459 -7.00 -23.05 -1.32
CA LYS A 459 -8.01 -23.91 -1.94
C LYS A 459 -7.90 -25.37 -1.50
N SER A 460 -6.67 -25.89 -1.37
CA SER A 460 -6.40 -27.29 -1.00
C SER A 460 -6.35 -27.54 0.51
N LYS A 461 -6.30 -26.48 1.34
CA LYS A 461 -6.29 -26.59 2.81
C LYS A 461 -7.37 -27.55 3.40
N PRO A 462 -8.59 -27.62 2.85
CA PRO A 462 -9.64 -28.50 3.37
C PRO A 462 -9.49 -29.97 2.96
N GLU A 463 -8.53 -30.29 2.08
CA GLU A 463 -8.29 -31.67 1.65
C GLU A 463 -7.72 -32.49 2.83
N PRO A 464 -8.21 -33.73 3.05
CA PRO A 464 -7.78 -34.56 4.18
C PRO A 464 -6.26 -34.78 4.23
N GLU A 465 -5.61 -34.89 3.07
CA GLU A 465 -4.16 -35.09 2.96
C GLU A 465 -3.38 -33.85 3.45
N VAL A 466 -3.86 -32.65 3.13
CA VAL A 466 -3.27 -31.37 3.54
C VAL A 466 -3.51 -31.11 5.02
N GLU A 467 -4.70 -31.43 5.52
CA GLU A 467 -5.04 -31.35 6.94
C GLU A 467 -4.17 -32.32 7.77
N GLU A 468 -4.03 -33.57 7.33
CA GLU A 468 -3.18 -34.57 7.99
C GLU A 468 -1.71 -34.11 8.01
N PHE A 469 -1.20 -33.57 6.90
CA PHE A 469 0.14 -33.00 6.85
C PHE A 469 0.31 -31.82 7.80
N THR A 470 -0.66 -30.89 7.84
CA THR A 470 -0.58 -29.68 8.67
C THR A 470 -0.61 -30.02 10.16
N ASN A 471 -1.41 -31.02 10.56
CA ASN A 471 -1.51 -31.46 11.94
C ASN A 471 -0.31 -32.31 12.38
N LYS A 472 0.31 -33.09 11.47
CA LYS A 472 1.43 -34.00 11.79
C LYS A 472 2.60 -33.87 10.81
N PRO A 473 3.19 -32.66 10.64
CA PRO A 473 4.19 -32.42 9.59
C PRO A 473 5.42 -33.32 9.74
N LYS A 474 5.88 -33.55 10.99
CA LYS A 474 7.03 -34.39 11.31
C LYS A 474 6.90 -35.86 10.85
N LYS A 475 5.68 -36.40 10.80
CA LYS A 475 5.41 -37.78 10.35
C LYS A 475 5.12 -37.83 8.86
N MET A 476 4.36 -36.85 8.38
CA MET A 476 3.84 -36.85 7.01
C MET A 476 4.87 -36.43 5.96
N VAL A 477 5.86 -35.59 6.33
CA VAL A 477 6.88 -35.08 5.40
C VAL A 477 7.58 -36.17 4.59
N LYS A 478 7.84 -37.34 5.20
CA LYS A 478 8.55 -38.45 4.55
C LYS A 478 7.77 -39.11 3.41
N LYS A 479 6.46 -38.87 3.31
CA LYS A 479 5.57 -39.48 2.30
C LYS A 479 5.64 -38.80 0.93
N TYR A 480 6.22 -37.60 0.84
CA TYR A 480 6.17 -36.76 -0.35
C TYR A 480 7.56 -36.54 -0.95
N ASP A 481 7.65 -36.56 -2.27
CA ASP A 481 8.87 -36.21 -3.01
C ASP A 481 8.96 -34.71 -3.25
N GLY A 482 7.82 -34.01 -3.24
CA GLY A 482 7.82 -32.55 -3.25
C GLY A 482 6.70 -31.91 -2.43
N LEU A 483 7.01 -30.79 -1.80
CA LEU A 483 6.08 -29.96 -1.06
C LEU A 483 6.05 -28.55 -1.64
N ILE A 484 4.92 -28.18 -2.25
CA ILE A 484 4.66 -26.84 -2.79
C ILE A 484 3.67 -26.16 -1.84
N TYR A 485 3.98 -24.96 -1.35
CA TYR A 485 3.11 -24.31 -0.37
C TYR A 485 3.07 -22.80 -0.46
N SER A 486 1.91 -22.26 -0.07
CA SER A 486 1.66 -20.83 0.05
C SER A 486 1.63 -20.36 1.50
N PRO A 487 1.41 -19.05 1.79
CA PRO A 487 1.23 -18.55 3.16
C PRO A 487 0.08 -19.22 3.92
N SER A 488 -0.75 -20.02 3.25
CA SER A 488 -1.82 -20.82 3.85
C SER A 488 -1.31 -21.94 4.75
N ILE A 489 -0.08 -22.42 4.57
CA ILE A 489 0.53 -23.39 5.49
C ILE A 489 0.68 -22.76 6.89
N SER A 490 0.25 -23.46 7.93
CA SER A 490 0.27 -22.92 9.30
C SER A 490 1.70 -22.53 9.73
N SER A 491 1.94 -21.30 10.21
CA SER A 491 3.24 -20.81 10.74
C SER A 491 3.86 -21.68 11.82
N GLY A 492 3.07 -22.52 12.49
CA GLY A 492 3.57 -23.54 13.43
C GLY A 492 4.30 -24.71 12.75
N VAL A 493 4.15 -24.91 11.44
CA VAL A 493 4.84 -25.96 10.70
C VAL A 493 6.32 -25.61 10.56
N SER A 494 7.15 -26.37 11.27
CA SER A 494 8.62 -26.35 11.23
C SER A 494 9.13 -27.72 10.79
N ILE A 495 9.90 -27.76 9.69
CA ILE A 495 10.52 -28.98 9.17
C ILE A 495 11.95 -29.04 9.70
N GLU A 496 12.13 -29.86 10.73
CA GLU A 496 13.42 -30.05 11.42
C GLU A 496 14.13 -31.32 10.98
N GLN A 497 13.40 -32.27 10.38
CA GLN A 497 13.96 -33.51 9.87
C GLN A 497 14.43 -33.31 8.43
N LYS A 498 15.68 -33.70 8.16
CA LYS A 498 16.24 -33.66 6.81
C LYS A 498 15.51 -34.65 5.91
N HIS A 499 14.90 -34.15 4.84
CA HIS A 499 14.13 -34.96 3.88
C HIS A 499 14.16 -34.38 2.45
N PHE A 500 14.01 -33.06 2.31
CA PHE A 500 14.13 -32.38 1.02
C PHE A 500 15.60 -32.02 0.74
N ASP A 501 16.00 -32.13 -0.52
CA ASP A 501 17.36 -31.88 -0.98
C ASP A 501 17.52 -30.43 -1.49
N ARG A 502 16.47 -29.88 -2.10
CA ARG A 502 16.44 -28.51 -2.64
C ARG A 502 15.26 -27.71 -2.13
N HIS A 503 15.49 -26.43 -1.88
CA HIS A 503 14.47 -25.48 -1.47
C HIS A 503 14.41 -24.29 -2.42
N PHE A 504 13.27 -24.13 -3.08
CA PHE A 504 12.95 -23.07 -4.00
C PHE A 504 11.98 -22.05 -3.40
N GLY A 505 12.09 -20.79 -3.81
CA GLY A 505 11.15 -19.73 -3.50
C GLY A 505 10.63 -19.08 -4.78
N MET A 506 9.35 -18.73 -4.84
CA MET A 506 8.78 -17.91 -5.90
C MET A 506 7.89 -16.81 -5.32
N PHE A 507 8.34 -15.56 -5.41
CA PHE A 507 7.62 -14.45 -4.79
C PHE A 507 7.26 -13.35 -5.80
N CYS A 508 5.98 -13.02 -5.84
CA CYS A 508 5.36 -12.01 -6.68
C CYS A 508 5.04 -10.71 -5.93
N GLY A 509 5.28 -10.65 -4.61
CA GLY A 509 4.99 -9.50 -3.76
C GLY A 509 3.53 -9.42 -3.30
N GLU A 510 2.85 -10.57 -3.17
CA GLU A 510 1.56 -10.67 -2.47
C GLU A 510 1.75 -10.49 -0.96
N VAL A 511 2.76 -11.14 -0.41
CA VAL A 511 3.17 -10.99 1.00
C VAL A 511 4.33 -10.01 1.12
N VAL A 512 4.55 -9.41 2.28
CA VAL A 512 5.74 -8.57 2.51
C VAL A 512 7.02 -9.42 2.55
N PRO A 513 8.21 -8.86 2.30
CA PRO A 513 9.47 -9.63 2.30
C PRO A 513 9.73 -10.43 3.59
N SER A 514 9.36 -9.88 4.75
CA SER A 514 9.46 -10.57 6.03
C SER A 514 8.71 -11.90 6.02
N ASP A 515 7.40 -11.89 5.71
CA ASP A 515 6.57 -13.09 5.63
C ASP A 515 7.12 -14.12 4.62
N ALA A 516 7.72 -13.67 3.50
CA ALA A 516 8.36 -14.55 2.52
C ALA A 516 9.64 -15.23 3.06
N ILE A 517 10.49 -14.48 3.76
CA ILE A 517 11.64 -15.05 4.48
C ILE A 517 11.15 -16.04 5.53
N GLN A 518 10.05 -15.73 6.21
CA GLN A 518 9.44 -16.63 7.18
C GLN A 518 8.98 -17.93 6.55
N MET A 519 8.40 -17.88 5.35
CA MET A 519 8.03 -19.07 4.59
C MET A 519 9.25 -19.94 4.25
N LEU A 520 10.35 -19.36 3.77
CA LEU A 520 11.58 -20.12 3.43
C LEU A 520 12.18 -20.78 4.67
N ARG A 521 12.21 -20.04 5.79
CA ARG A 521 12.83 -20.48 7.05
C ARG A 521 12.05 -21.57 7.79
N ARG A 522 10.94 -22.06 7.24
CA ARG A 522 10.23 -23.25 7.75
C ARG A 522 11.06 -24.52 7.61
N ASP A 523 11.88 -24.58 6.57
CA ASP A 523 12.91 -25.59 6.46
C ASP A 523 14.10 -25.19 7.35
N ARG A 524 14.24 -25.88 8.48
CA ARG A 524 15.33 -25.64 9.42
C ARG A 524 16.61 -26.36 9.01
N THR A 525 16.55 -27.20 7.99
CA THR A 525 17.67 -28.00 7.48
C THR A 525 18.30 -27.39 6.24
N ALA A 526 17.64 -26.40 5.61
CA ALA A 526 18.11 -25.70 4.42
C ALA A 526 19.53 -25.14 4.59
N LYS A 527 20.39 -25.45 3.62
CA LYS A 527 21.73 -24.84 3.45
C LYS A 527 21.72 -23.76 2.38
N GLU A 528 20.72 -23.79 1.52
CA GLU A 528 20.62 -22.97 0.32
C GLU A 528 19.15 -22.73 -0.05
N PHE A 529 18.85 -21.53 -0.53
CA PHE A 529 17.58 -21.18 -1.17
C PHE A 529 17.83 -20.69 -2.59
N ILE A 530 16.99 -21.11 -3.54
CA ILE A 530 16.97 -20.58 -4.91
C ILE A 530 15.64 -19.84 -5.11
N ILE A 531 15.67 -18.53 -5.30
CA ILE A 531 14.49 -17.66 -5.24
C ILE A 531 14.25 -16.96 -6.57
N GLY A 532 13.04 -17.12 -7.11
CA GLY A 532 12.55 -16.39 -8.26
C GLY A 532 11.70 -15.19 -7.85
N PHE A 533 11.85 -14.10 -8.59
CA PHE A 533 11.01 -12.91 -8.46
C PHE A 533 10.21 -12.64 -9.73
N ASP A 534 8.95 -12.25 -9.55
CA ASP A 534 8.14 -11.71 -10.64
C ASP A 534 8.37 -10.19 -10.82
N LYS A 535 7.84 -9.64 -11.91
CA LYS A 535 7.93 -8.21 -12.23
C LYS A 535 7.30 -7.34 -11.14
N VAL A 536 7.87 -6.14 -10.98
CA VAL A 536 7.47 -5.13 -9.99
C VAL A 536 5.99 -4.77 -10.16
N ARG A 537 5.21 -4.93 -9.08
CA ARG A 537 3.81 -4.48 -9.01
C ARG A 537 3.71 -2.95 -9.05
N ALA A 538 2.51 -2.45 -9.31
CA ALA A 538 2.24 -1.01 -9.24
C ALA A 538 2.70 -0.43 -7.89
N ARG A 539 3.47 0.66 -7.95
CA ARG A 539 3.96 1.36 -6.75
C ARG A 539 2.80 1.94 -5.95
N ARG A 540 3.00 2.07 -4.65
CA ARG A 540 2.08 2.71 -3.71
C ARG A 540 2.77 3.86 -2.98
N GLU A 541 1.99 4.78 -2.44
CA GLU A 541 2.52 5.92 -1.67
C GLU A 541 3.13 5.41 -0.37
N THR A 542 4.32 5.93 -0.04
CA THR A 542 5.11 5.51 1.13
C THR A 542 5.15 6.59 2.21
N ASP A 543 4.54 7.74 1.96
CA ASP A 543 4.51 8.89 2.85
C ASP A 543 3.14 9.02 3.54
N PRO A 544 3.04 8.79 4.86
CA PRO A 544 1.80 8.93 5.62
C PRO A 544 1.09 10.27 5.42
N GLN A 545 1.84 11.38 5.33
CA GLN A 545 1.25 12.72 5.23
C GLN A 545 0.57 12.95 3.87
N LYS A 546 1.07 12.32 2.80
CA LYS A 546 0.39 12.37 1.49
C LYS A 546 -0.87 11.53 1.46
N ILE A 547 -0.85 10.39 2.15
CA ILE A 547 -2.03 9.54 2.30
C ILE A 547 -3.12 10.30 3.08
N GLU A 548 -2.75 10.95 4.20
CA GLU A 548 -3.65 11.77 5.01
C GLU A 548 -4.23 12.95 4.22
N ARG A 549 -3.37 13.74 3.55
CA ARG A 549 -3.81 14.83 2.67
C ARG A 549 -4.79 14.37 1.59
N ALA A 550 -4.57 13.19 1.02
CA ALA A 550 -5.49 12.64 0.02
C ALA A 550 -6.89 12.38 0.59
N PHE A 551 -6.99 11.86 1.81
CA PHE A 551 -8.28 11.66 2.47
C PHE A 551 -8.94 12.99 2.84
N VAL A 552 -8.18 13.97 3.32
CA VAL A 552 -8.72 15.32 3.59
C VAL A 552 -9.27 15.96 2.32
N GLN A 553 -8.52 15.92 1.21
CA GLN A 553 -8.98 16.42 -0.09
C GLN A 553 -10.26 15.72 -0.54
N ALA A 554 -10.37 14.41 -0.33
CA ALA A 554 -11.57 13.64 -0.67
C ALA A 554 -12.78 14.03 0.19
N LEU A 555 -12.59 14.22 1.50
CA LEU A 555 -13.64 14.68 2.41
C LEU A 555 -14.16 16.06 2.01
N LEU A 556 -13.26 17.02 1.76
CA LEU A 556 -13.62 18.38 1.33
C LEU A 556 -14.38 18.36 -0.01
N ALA A 557 -13.88 17.61 -0.99
CA ALA A 557 -14.53 17.53 -2.30
C ALA A 557 -15.92 16.90 -2.22
N THR A 558 -16.09 15.86 -1.40
CA THR A 558 -17.38 15.17 -1.23
C THR A 558 -18.38 16.04 -0.47
N ALA A 559 -17.95 16.72 0.60
CA ALA A 559 -18.78 17.65 1.35
C ALA A 559 -19.26 18.82 0.47
N GLY A 560 -18.35 19.40 -0.32
CA GLY A 560 -18.70 20.43 -1.31
C GLY A 560 -19.70 19.94 -2.37
N MET A 561 -19.56 18.70 -2.84
CA MET A 561 -20.54 18.08 -3.74
C MET A 561 -21.89 17.86 -3.07
N ASN A 562 -21.93 17.58 -1.76
CA ASN A 562 -23.18 17.33 -1.03
C ASN A 562 -23.86 18.61 -0.51
N GLY A 563 -23.19 19.77 -0.61
CA GLY A 563 -23.63 21.01 0.02
C GLY A 563 -23.57 20.94 1.55
N GLU A 564 -22.62 20.19 2.10
CA GLU A 564 -22.50 19.89 3.53
C GLU A 564 -21.24 20.53 4.12
N LEU A 565 -21.31 20.82 5.42
CA LEU A 565 -20.14 21.15 6.21
C LEU A 565 -19.34 19.87 6.49
N THR A 566 -18.01 20.00 6.54
CA THR A 566 -17.12 18.90 6.89
C THR A 566 -16.45 19.15 8.22
N ASP A 567 -16.25 18.10 9.01
CA ASP A 567 -15.51 18.16 10.28
C ASP A 567 -13.99 18.34 10.09
N VAL A 568 -13.49 18.52 8.87
CA VAL A 568 -12.05 18.76 8.64
C VAL A 568 -11.65 20.04 9.37
N VAL A 569 -10.72 19.91 10.31
CA VAL A 569 -10.21 21.03 11.10
C VAL A 569 -8.87 21.47 10.53
N PHE A 570 -8.75 22.77 10.30
CA PHE A 570 -7.51 23.46 9.97
C PHE A 570 -7.07 24.28 11.19
N ASP A 571 -5.96 23.89 11.81
CA ASP A 571 -5.35 24.58 12.95
C ASP A 571 -3.90 24.93 12.60
N GLY A 572 -3.70 26.11 11.99
CA GLY A 572 -2.42 26.52 11.42
C GLY A 572 -1.91 25.53 10.37
N ASP A 573 -0.72 24.95 10.62
CA ASP A 573 -0.13 23.90 9.77
C ASP A 573 -0.72 22.50 9.99
N ARG A 574 -1.56 22.32 11.02
CA ARG A 574 -2.17 21.02 11.34
C ARG A 574 -3.50 20.87 10.65
N ILE A 575 -3.61 19.81 9.86
CA ILE A 575 -4.84 19.40 9.19
C ILE A 575 -5.29 18.11 9.86
N SER A 576 -6.55 18.04 10.28
CA SER A 576 -7.13 16.82 10.83
C SER A 576 -8.46 16.48 10.16
N MET A 577 -8.78 15.18 10.09
CA MET A 577 -10.04 14.67 9.53
C MET A 577 -11.23 14.78 10.51
N GLY A 578 -11.15 15.66 11.53
CA GLY A 578 -12.21 15.82 12.53
C GLY A 578 -12.51 14.54 13.30
N VAL A 579 -13.80 14.22 13.46
CA VAL A 579 -14.31 12.99 14.09
C VAL A 579 -13.80 11.73 13.39
N ALA A 580 -13.49 11.82 12.09
CA ALA A 580 -12.95 10.70 11.33
C ALA A 580 -11.44 10.49 11.53
N ASN A 581 -10.74 11.36 12.28
CA ASN A 581 -9.32 11.18 12.60
C ASN A 581 -9.10 10.24 13.81
N THR A 582 -9.65 9.03 13.72
CA THR A 582 -9.57 8.03 14.79
C THR A 582 -8.16 7.46 14.93
N ASP A 583 -7.86 6.88 16.10
CA ASP A 583 -6.59 6.16 16.32
C ASP A 583 -6.39 5.03 15.30
N PHE A 584 -7.48 4.33 14.95
CA PHE A 584 -7.49 3.31 13.92
C PHE A 584 -7.06 3.88 12.56
N THR A 585 -7.65 5.00 12.13
CA THR A 585 -7.32 5.62 10.84
C THR A 585 -5.86 6.10 10.81
N ARG A 586 -5.37 6.78 11.85
CA ARG A 586 -3.96 7.20 11.93
C ARG A 586 -3.00 6.02 11.83
N MET A 587 -3.29 4.96 12.57
CA MET A 587 -2.45 3.76 12.58
C MET A 587 -2.50 3.00 11.26
N LYS A 588 -3.68 2.94 10.63
CA LYS A 588 -3.88 2.34 9.30
C LYS A 588 -3.10 3.07 8.22
N ILE A 589 -3.07 4.41 8.24
CA ILE A 589 -2.28 5.22 7.31
C ILE A 589 -0.78 4.91 7.48
N LYS A 590 -0.27 4.91 8.71
CA LYS A 590 1.13 4.56 9.01
C LYS A 590 1.47 3.13 8.53
N ALA A 591 0.62 2.16 8.86
CA ALA A 591 0.81 0.76 8.45
C ALA A 591 0.83 0.61 6.92
N ALA A 592 -0.09 1.26 6.21
CA ALA A 592 -0.16 1.22 4.75
C ALA A 592 1.10 1.80 4.09
N ALA A 593 1.65 2.90 4.63
CA ALA A 593 2.89 3.50 4.17
C ALA A 593 4.11 2.59 4.38
N ILE A 594 4.19 1.95 5.55
CA ILE A 594 5.25 0.97 5.87
C ILE A 594 5.17 -0.24 4.94
N GLU A 595 3.98 -0.80 4.73
CA GLU A 595 3.78 -1.91 3.79
C GLU A 595 4.13 -1.52 2.35
N ALA A 596 3.74 -0.32 1.91
CA ALA A 596 4.10 0.20 0.60
C ALA A 596 5.61 0.33 0.45
N SER A 597 6.31 0.84 1.46
CA SER A 597 7.78 0.93 1.47
C SER A 597 8.44 -0.44 1.34
N ALA A 598 7.91 -1.44 2.05
CA ALA A 598 8.43 -2.82 1.99
C ALA A 598 8.15 -3.51 0.65
N ARG A 599 6.97 -3.28 0.03
CA ARG A 599 6.56 -3.95 -1.22
C ARG A 599 7.01 -3.25 -2.50
N ASN A 600 7.17 -1.92 -2.46
CA ASN A 600 7.75 -1.19 -3.59
C ASN A 600 9.17 -1.73 -3.84
N ASP A 601 9.50 -2.05 -5.09
CA ASP A 601 10.79 -2.64 -5.45
C ASP A 601 11.09 -3.97 -4.71
N TYR A 602 10.05 -4.79 -4.52
CA TYR A 602 10.03 -6.02 -3.71
C TYR A 602 11.30 -6.88 -3.77
N ALA A 603 11.74 -7.27 -4.96
CA ALA A 603 12.92 -8.13 -5.14
C ALA A 603 14.18 -7.47 -4.57
N SER A 604 14.37 -6.18 -4.86
CA SER A 604 15.50 -5.41 -4.34
C SER A 604 15.46 -5.34 -2.81
N ASN A 605 14.30 -5.06 -2.23
CA ASN A 605 14.13 -5.00 -0.78
C ASN A 605 14.40 -6.35 -0.12
N MET A 606 13.85 -7.45 -0.65
CA MET A 606 14.05 -8.79 -0.09
C MET A 606 15.53 -9.21 -0.10
N ILE A 607 16.25 -8.94 -1.19
CA ILE A 607 17.68 -9.21 -1.30
C ILE A 607 18.50 -8.34 -0.33
N CYS A 608 18.18 -7.06 -0.23
CA CYS A 608 18.81 -6.15 0.73
C CYS A 608 18.59 -6.59 2.18
N ILE A 609 17.37 -7.04 2.49
CA ILE A 609 17.01 -7.57 3.80
C ILE A 609 17.83 -8.82 4.12
N MET A 610 17.82 -9.83 3.24
CA MET A 610 18.58 -11.06 3.43
C MET A 610 20.09 -10.78 3.56
N HIS A 611 20.64 -9.88 2.75
CA HIS A 611 22.03 -9.49 2.87
C HIS A 611 22.34 -8.88 4.26
N SER A 612 21.47 -8.00 4.75
CA SER A 612 21.64 -7.35 6.06
C SER A 612 21.38 -8.29 7.24
N ASP A 613 20.53 -9.31 7.10
CA ASP A 613 20.32 -10.34 8.12
C ASP A 613 21.52 -11.32 8.21
N GLY A 614 22.44 -11.28 7.23
CA GLY A 614 23.68 -12.06 7.22
C GLY A 614 23.67 -13.26 6.25
N TYR A 615 22.67 -13.40 5.39
CA TYR A 615 22.66 -14.45 4.36
C TYR A 615 23.75 -14.21 3.31
N LYS A 616 24.30 -15.29 2.75
CA LYS A 616 25.23 -15.22 1.61
C LYS A 616 24.44 -15.12 0.30
N VAL A 617 24.13 -13.90 -0.12
CA VAL A 617 23.25 -13.64 -1.28
C VAL A 617 24.06 -13.43 -2.57
N ALA A 618 23.67 -14.10 -3.66
CA ALA A 618 24.28 -13.96 -4.98
C ALA A 618 23.22 -14.16 -6.10
N PRO A 619 23.39 -13.53 -7.27
CA PRO A 619 22.56 -13.87 -8.42
C PRO A 619 22.85 -15.30 -8.89
N LEU A 620 21.83 -16.00 -9.38
CA LEU A 620 22.02 -17.23 -10.15
C LEU A 620 22.58 -16.85 -11.53
N ALA A 621 23.46 -17.69 -12.09
CA ALA A 621 24.02 -17.47 -13.41
C ALA A 621 22.91 -17.29 -14.47
N SER A 622 23.06 -16.28 -15.32
CA SER A 622 22.09 -15.98 -16.38
C SER A 622 22.08 -17.09 -17.43
N ASP A 623 20.89 -17.61 -17.76
CA ASP A 623 20.72 -18.52 -18.89
C ASP A 623 19.32 -18.29 -19.49
N GLU A 624 19.33 -17.56 -20.62
CA GLU A 624 18.16 -17.07 -21.34
C GLU A 624 17.33 -18.22 -21.92
N LEU A 625 17.98 -19.31 -22.32
CA LEU A 625 17.31 -20.47 -22.91
C LEU A 625 16.38 -21.11 -21.88
N ALA A 626 16.88 -21.38 -20.68
CA ALA A 626 16.07 -21.96 -19.62
C ALA A 626 14.98 -21.01 -19.10
N ASN A 627 15.15 -19.68 -19.22
CA ASN A 627 14.07 -18.72 -18.97
C ASN A 627 12.96 -18.84 -20.02
N CYS A 628 13.33 -18.90 -21.31
CA CYS A 628 12.38 -19.11 -22.40
C CYS A 628 11.63 -20.43 -22.26
N VAL A 629 12.34 -21.53 -21.97
CA VAL A 629 11.71 -22.84 -21.70
C VAL A 629 10.74 -22.74 -20.53
N GLY A 630 11.18 -22.19 -19.39
CA GLY A 630 10.34 -22.06 -18.21
C GLY A 630 9.05 -21.26 -18.47
N LYS A 631 9.12 -20.24 -19.32
CA LYS A 631 7.96 -19.46 -19.74
C LYS A 631 6.95 -20.28 -20.53
N GLU A 632 7.40 -21.07 -21.50
CA GLU A 632 6.51 -21.93 -22.30
C GLU A 632 5.89 -23.02 -21.41
N LEU A 633 6.67 -23.64 -20.52
CA LEU A 633 6.13 -24.64 -19.58
C LEU A 633 5.04 -24.09 -18.67
N ARG A 634 5.18 -22.85 -18.19
CA ARG A 634 4.12 -22.20 -17.41
C ARG A 634 2.89 -21.89 -18.24
N LYS A 635 3.05 -21.60 -19.54
CA LYS A 635 1.92 -21.35 -20.43
C LYS A 635 1.11 -22.64 -20.62
N GLU A 636 1.78 -23.75 -20.93
CA GLU A 636 1.16 -25.08 -21.03
C GLU A 636 0.46 -25.47 -19.72
N ALA A 637 1.12 -25.29 -18.58
CA ALA A 637 0.55 -25.61 -17.27
C ALA A 637 -0.75 -24.85 -16.97
N ARG A 638 -0.80 -23.56 -17.35
CA ARG A 638 -2.01 -22.73 -17.17
C ARG A 638 -3.17 -23.19 -18.03
N GLU A 639 -2.89 -23.62 -19.26
CA GLU A 639 -3.91 -24.16 -20.15
C GLU A 639 -4.51 -25.43 -19.53
N ILE A 640 -3.68 -26.33 -18.98
CA ILE A 640 -4.14 -27.54 -18.27
C ILE A 640 -4.99 -27.21 -17.03
N VAL A 641 -4.51 -26.30 -16.16
CA VAL A 641 -5.24 -25.90 -14.94
C VAL A 641 -6.56 -25.21 -15.31
N TRP A 642 -6.57 -24.42 -16.39
CA TRP A 642 -7.77 -23.78 -16.92
C TRP A 642 -8.78 -24.81 -17.42
N GLU A 643 -8.37 -25.80 -18.20
CA GLU A 643 -9.22 -26.89 -18.68
C GLU A 643 -9.86 -27.67 -17.53
N GLN A 644 -9.09 -28.02 -16.50
CA GLN A 644 -9.60 -28.68 -15.29
C GLN A 644 -10.61 -27.81 -14.54
N THR A 645 -10.33 -26.51 -14.44
CA THR A 645 -11.23 -25.55 -13.79
C THR A 645 -12.53 -25.42 -14.59
N LEU A 646 -12.44 -25.32 -15.92
CA LEU A 646 -13.58 -25.22 -16.81
C LEU A 646 -14.47 -26.45 -16.70
N ASP A 647 -13.88 -27.65 -16.81
CA ASP A 647 -14.59 -28.93 -16.70
C ASP A 647 -15.31 -29.06 -15.35
N LEU A 648 -14.64 -28.72 -14.25
CA LEU A 648 -15.25 -28.70 -12.92
C LEU A 648 -16.47 -27.78 -12.85
N HIS A 649 -16.38 -26.57 -13.39
CA HIS A 649 -17.49 -25.63 -13.34
C HIS A 649 -18.63 -26.00 -14.29
N LEU A 650 -18.35 -26.58 -15.46
CA LEU A 650 -19.38 -27.00 -16.40
C LEU A 650 -20.16 -28.24 -15.93
N ASN A 651 -19.51 -29.14 -15.20
CA ASN A 651 -20.12 -30.40 -14.73
C ASN A 651 -20.77 -30.30 -13.33
N ILE A 652 -20.53 -29.22 -12.58
CA ILE A 652 -21.17 -28.99 -11.28
C ILE A 652 -22.43 -28.13 -11.43
N GLU A 653 -23.47 -28.49 -10.68
CA GLU A 653 -24.71 -27.70 -10.56
C GLU A 653 -24.57 -26.55 -9.56
N THR A 654 -25.24 -25.43 -9.86
CA THR A 654 -25.36 -24.30 -8.94
C THR A 654 -26.15 -24.70 -7.70
N PRO A 655 -25.68 -24.38 -6.48
CA PRO A 655 -26.40 -24.73 -5.26
C PRO A 655 -27.72 -23.95 -5.17
N ASN A 656 -28.74 -24.51 -4.52
CA ASN A 656 -29.89 -23.72 -4.08
C ASN A 656 -29.53 -22.82 -2.89
N GLU A 657 -30.45 -21.93 -2.48
CA GLU A 657 -30.18 -20.95 -1.41
C GLU A 657 -29.85 -21.61 -0.06
N SER A 658 -30.56 -22.68 0.31
CA SER A 658 -30.32 -23.41 1.56
C SER A 658 -28.95 -24.10 1.57
N GLU A 659 -28.58 -24.72 0.45
CA GLU A 659 -27.25 -25.30 0.25
C GLU A 659 -26.17 -24.23 0.31
N ARG A 660 -26.37 -23.09 -0.36
CA ARG A 660 -25.43 -21.96 -0.28
C ARG A 660 -25.25 -21.49 1.15
N GLU A 661 -26.32 -21.31 1.91
CA GLU A 661 -26.21 -20.93 3.31
C GLU A 661 -25.47 -21.98 4.15
N ALA A 662 -25.74 -23.25 3.92
CA ALA A 662 -25.05 -24.34 4.59
C ALA A 662 -23.55 -24.34 4.25
N ILE A 663 -23.19 -24.14 2.98
CA ILE A 663 -21.81 -24.00 2.51
C ILE A 663 -21.14 -22.78 3.18
N LEU A 664 -21.79 -21.60 3.17
CA LEU A 664 -21.25 -20.38 3.78
C LEU A 664 -21.05 -20.50 5.31
N LYS A 665 -21.78 -21.40 5.98
CA LYS A 665 -21.60 -21.71 7.41
C LYS A 665 -20.42 -22.66 7.67
N LYS A 666 -19.89 -23.35 6.64
CA LYS A 666 -18.75 -24.27 6.81
C LYS A 666 -17.45 -23.51 7.08
N ARG A 667 -16.59 -24.12 7.91
CA ARG A 667 -15.28 -23.57 8.29
C ARG A 667 -14.27 -23.63 7.14
N ALA A 668 -14.44 -24.58 6.24
CA ALA A 668 -13.52 -24.92 5.17
C ALA A 668 -14.34 -25.46 3.99
N LEU A 669 -14.00 -25.03 2.76
CA LEU A 669 -14.75 -25.34 1.55
C LEU A 669 -13.93 -26.19 0.61
N THR A 670 -14.44 -27.36 0.22
CA THR A 670 -13.85 -28.19 -0.84
C THR A 670 -13.80 -27.44 -2.18
N LEU A 671 -12.99 -27.93 -3.13
CA LEU A 671 -12.92 -27.35 -4.48
C LEU A 671 -14.28 -27.32 -5.17
N GLU A 672 -15.08 -28.38 -5.01
CA GLU A 672 -16.44 -28.46 -5.55
C GLU A 672 -17.37 -27.41 -4.91
N GLU A 673 -17.31 -27.23 -3.60
CA GLU A 673 -18.11 -26.20 -2.90
C GLU A 673 -17.70 -24.78 -3.27
N GLN A 674 -16.40 -24.54 -3.49
CA GLN A 674 -15.92 -23.26 -4.01
C GLN A 674 -16.45 -23.02 -5.42
N ALA A 675 -16.40 -24.02 -6.30
CA ALA A 675 -16.95 -23.92 -7.65
C ALA A 675 -18.46 -23.65 -7.63
N LYS A 676 -19.21 -24.29 -6.72
CA LYS A 676 -20.63 -24.02 -6.45
C LYS A 676 -20.89 -22.54 -6.10
N LEU A 677 -20.08 -21.95 -5.22
CA LEU A 677 -20.20 -20.54 -4.88
C LEU A 677 -19.83 -19.61 -6.04
N VAL A 678 -18.80 -19.95 -6.83
CA VAL A 678 -18.43 -19.19 -8.03
C VAL A 678 -19.56 -19.20 -9.06
N ARG A 679 -20.17 -20.37 -9.30
CA ARG A 679 -21.35 -20.49 -10.16
C ARG A 679 -22.52 -19.65 -9.64
N TRP A 680 -22.78 -19.71 -8.34
CA TRP A 680 -23.79 -18.86 -7.70
C TRP A 680 -23.50 -17.38 -7.94
N ASP A 681 -22.28 -16.92 -7.72
CA ASP A 681 -21.92 -15.52 -7.96
C ASP A 681 -22.14 -15.13 -9.44
N ILE A 682 -21.81 -15.99 -10.40
CA ILE A 682 -22.01 -15.71 -11.83
C ILE A 682 -23.51 -15.61 -12.16
N GLU A 683 -24.32 -16.57 -11.72
CA GLU A 683 -25.75 -16.64 -12.08
C GLU A 683 -26.61 -15.68 -11.28
N HIS A 684 -26.35 -15.53 -9.98
CA HIS A 684 -27.22 -14.77 -9.07
C HIS A 684 -26.68 -13.37 -8.74
N GLU A 685 -25.36 -13.17 -8.68
CA GLU A 685 -24.81 -11.82 -8.52
C GLU A 685 -24.59 -11.15 -9.88
N LEU A 686 -23.85 -11.76 -10.80
CA LEU A 686 -23.56 -11.14 -12.11
C LEU A 686 -24.70 -11.27 -13.12
N LYS A 687 -25.70 -12.11 -12.86
CA LYS A 687 -26.86 -12.35 -13.75
C LYS A 687 -26.44 -12.81 -15.15
N LEU A 688 -25.45 -13.72 -15.19
CA LEU A 688 -24.90 -14.28 -16.41
C LEU A 688 -25.04 -15.81 -16.42
N PRO A 689 -25.19 -16.46 -17.58
CA PRO A 689 -25.10 -17.91 -17.67
C PRO A 689 -23.66 -18.37 -17.45
N VAL A 690 -23.47 -19.55 -16.83
CA VAL A 690 -22.15 -20.15 -16.68
C VAL A 690 -21.70 -20.73 -18.02
N ASN A 691 -20.68 -20.12 -18.62
CA ASN A 691 -19.98 -20.58 -19.82
C ASN A 691 -18.50 -20.17 -19.73
N GLU A 692 -17.70 -20.59 -20.72
CA GLU A 692 -16.24 -20.33 -20.70
C GLU A 692 -15.91 -18.83 -20.65
N ASP A 693 -16.58 -17.99 -21.45
CA ASP A 693 -16.29 -16.56 -21.53
C ASP A 693 -16.65 -15.82 -20.24
N ASN A 694 -17.78 -16.16 -19.62
CA ASN A 694 -18.22 -15.57 -18.36
C ASN A 694 -17.35 -16.03 -17.17
N LEU A 695 -16.86 -17.28 -17.21
CA LEU A 695 -15.84 -17.74 -16.24
C LEU A 695 -14.53 -16.97 -16.39
N LYS A 696 -14.05 -16.77 -17.63
CA LYS A 696 -12.85 -15.94 -17.88
C LYS A 696 -13.05 -14.53 -17.35
N PHE A 697 -14.21 -13.93 -17.58
CA PHE A 697 -14.55 -12.61 -17.06
C PHE A 697 -14.59 -12.59 -15.53
N TYR A 698 -15.19 -13.59 -14.88
CA TYR A 698 -15.24 -13.72 -13.41
C TYR A 698 -13.85 -13.78 -12.79
N PHE A 699 -12.99 -14.68 -13.27
CA PHE A 699 -11.61 -14.83 -12.78
C PHE A 699 -10.71 -13.64 -13.13
N ASP A 700 -11.08 -12.86 -14.15
CA ASP A 700 -10.49 -11.55 -14.47
C ASP A 700 -11.15 -10.39 -13.68
N GLY A 701 -11.73 -10.67 -12.51
CA GLY A 701 -12.19 -9.67 -11.56
C GLY A 701 -13.51 -8.98 -11.92
N ALA A 702 -14.45 -9.70 -12.53
CA ALA A 702 -15.77 -9.18 -12.94
C ALA A 702 -16.46 -8.32 -11.88
N ARG A 703 -16.55 -8.79 -10.62
CA ARG A 703 -17.24 -8.06 -9.54
C ARG A 703 -16.66 -6.66 -9.30
N ASP A 704 -15.35 -6.53 -9.33
CA ASP A 704 -14.67 -5.23 -9.17
C ASP A 704 -14.92 -4.31 -10.37
N LYS A 705 -14.91 -4.87 -11.58
CA LYS A 705 -15.16 -4.13 -12.83
C LYS A 705 -16.60 -3.64 -12.90
N VAL A 706 -17.57 -4.53 -12.67
CA VAL A 706 -19.01 -4.22 -12.64
C VAL A 706 -19.30 -3.18 -11.58
N ARG A 707 -18.76 -3.34 -10.36
CA ARG A 707 -18.90 -2.34 -9.29
C ARG A 707 -18.36 -0.97 -9.69
N ARG A 708 -17.19 -0.89 -10.32
CA ARG A 708 -16.63 0.42 -10.76
C ARG A 708 -17.43 1.03 -11.91
N TYR A 709 -17.92 0.20 -12.82
CA TYR A 709 -18.78 0.65 -13.93
C TYR A 709 -20.12 1.17 -13.39
N GLU A 710 -20.75 0.44 -12.47
CA GLU A 710 -21.93 0.88 -11.73
C GLU A 710 -21.68 2.20 -10.99
N THR A 711 -20.56 2.34 -10.26
CA THR A 711 -20.21 3.60 -9.57
C THR A 711 -20.12 4.78 -10.52
N MET A 712 -19.57 4.60 -11.73
CA MET A 712 -19.45 5.65 -12.73
C MET A 712 -20.81 6.07 -13.33
N LEU A 713 -21.77 5.14 -13.41
CA LEU A 713 -23.11 5.38 -13.93
C LEU A 713 -24.12 5.81 -12.85
N LEU A 714 -23.73 5.85 -11.58
CA LEU A 714 -24.59 6.38 -10.52
C LEU A 714 -25.01 7.81 -10.83
N ASP A 715 -26.31 8.07 -10.71
CA ASP A 715 -26.82 9.42 -10.72
C ASP A 715 -26.34 10.19 -9.48
N GLU A 716 -26.33 11.52 -9.59
CA GLU A 716 -25.81 12.41 -8.54
C GLU A 716 -26.57 12.24 -7.21
N ILE A 717 -27.88 11.98 -7.24
CA ILE A 717 -28.69 11.85 -6.02
C ILE A 717 -28.33 10.56 -5.29
N THR A 718 -28.24 9.44 -6.01
CA THR A 718 -27.87 8.14 -5.43
C THR A 718 -26.44 8.15 -4.90
N ALA A 719 -25.50 8.74 -5.65
CA ALA A 719 -24.10 8.85 -5.22
C ALA A 719 -23.96 9.69 -3.93
N ARG A 720 -24.65 10.85 -3.87
CA ARG A 720 -24.71 11.69 -2.67
C ARG A 720 -25.31 10.95 -1.48
N ARG A 721 -26.39 10.17 -1.69
CA ARG A 721 -27.02 9.39 -0.63
C ARG A 721 -26.04 8.39 -0.02
N PHE A 722 -25.33 7.62 -0.85
CA PHE A 722 -24.33 6.67 -0.34
C PHE A 722 -23.16 7.35 0.37
N ASP A 723 -22.67 8.47 -0.16
CA ASP A 723 -21.62 9.23 0.50
C ASP A 723 -22.08 9.80 1.86
N ARG A 724 -23.33 10.28 1.95
CA ARG A 724 -23.98 10.75 3.19
C ARG A 724 -24.10 9.65 4.23
N GLU A 725 -24.62 8.49 3.82
CA GLU A 725 -24.77 7.30 4.69
C GLU A 725 -23.41 6.87 5.27
N GLU A 726 -22.35 6.86 4.46
CA GLU A 726 -20.99 6.51 4.93
C GLU A 726 -20.32 7.64 5.73
N SER A 727 -20.73 8.90 5.53
CA SER A 727 -20.19 10.05 6.28
C SER A 727 -20.83 10.27 7.65
N ALA A 728 -22.00 9.66 7.88
CA ALA A 728 -22.73 9.82 9.13
C ALA A 728 -21.89 9.45 10.36
N ILE A 729 -22.31 9.96 11.51
CA ILE A 729 -21.65 9.82 12.80
C ILE A 729 -22.60 9.09 13.74
N ASN A 730 -22.08 8.08 14.44
CA ASN A 730 -22.76 7.42 15.52
C ASN A 730 -22.49 8.17 16.82
N PHE A 731 -23.55 8.72 17.40
CA PHE A 731 -23.56 9.38 18.70
C PHE A 731 -24.14 8.41 19.74
N THR A 732 -23.30 7.94 20.66
CA THR A 732 -23.70 7.02 21.72
C THR A 732 -23.86 7.76 23.03
N TYR A 733 -25.10 7.87 23.47
CA TYR A 733 -25.54 8.50 24.71
C TYR A 733 -25.51 7.49 25.85
N ALA A 734 -24.81 7.81 26.93
CA ALA A 734 -24.86 7.12 28.20
C ALA A 734 -25.62 7.97 29.21
N PHE A 735 -26.64 7.41 29.84
CA PHE A 735 -27.46 8.13 30.81
C PHE A 735 -27.95 7.19 31.90
N ARG A 736 -28.39 7.74 33.04
CA ARG A 736 -28.93 6.94 34.14
C ARG A 736 -30.45 6.95 34.11
N GLN A 737 -31.06 5.77 34.18
CA GLN A 737 -32.50 5.61 34.37
C GLN A 737 -32.72 4.59 35.49
N ALA A 738 -33.50 4.96 36.51
CA ALA A 738 -33.76 4.13 37.69
C ALA A 738 -32.48 3.57 38.38
N GLY A 739 -31.40 4.37 38.42
CA GLY A 739 -30.13 3.98 39.05
C GLY A 739 -29.25 3.05 38.20
N GLN A 740 -29.68 2.67 36.99
CA GLN A 740 -28.90 1.87 36.06
C GLN A 740 -28.44 2.71 34.87
N TRP A 741 -27.22 2.43 34.38
CA TRP A 741 -26.73 2.99 33.13
C TRP A 741 -27.48 2.37 31.93
N GLN A 742 -27.96 3.24 31.05
CA GLN A 742 -28.52 2.89 29.75
C GLN A 742 -27.74 3.57 28.63
N TYR A 743 -27.82 2.95 27.45
CA TYR A 743 -27.14 3.42 26.26
C TYR A 743 -28.13 3.57 25.11
N PHE A 744 -28.03 4.69 24.40
CA PHE A 744 -28.79 4.94 23.18
C PHE A 744 -27.83 5.43 22.10
N THR A 745 -27.89 4.82 20.91
CA THR A 745 -27.08 5.27 19.77
C THR A 745 -27.98 5.86 18.70
N ALA A 746 -27.69 7.09 18.30
CA ALA A 746 -28.29 7.74 17.15
C ALA A 746 -27.23 7.95 16.07
N THR A 747 -27.57 7.58 14.83
CA THR A 747 -26.74 7.87 13.66
C THR A 747 -27.27 9.15 13.00
N ALA A 748 -26.45 10.18 12.92
CA ALA A 748 -26.82 11.48 12.35
C ALA A 748 -25.62 12.16 11.69
N MET A 749 -25.86 13.23 10.93
CA MET A 749 -24.78 14.01 10.31
C MET A 749 -24.19 15.03 11.28
N THR A 750 -25.03 15.58 12.17
CA THR A 750 -24.59 16.54 13.19
C THR A 750 -25.03 16.12 14.58
N ARG A 751 -24.41 16.76 15.57
CA ARG A 751 -24.70 16.52 16.99
C ARG A 751 -26.12 16.92 17.35
N GLU A 752 -26.59 18.04 16.81
CA GLU A 752 -27.91 18.61 17.07
C GLU A 752 -29.02 17.66 16.61
N GLN A 753 -28.88 17.08 15.41
CA GLN A 753 -29.82 16.08 14.88
C GLN A 753 -29.89 14.84 15.77
N ALA A 754 -28.75 14.39 16.30
CA ALA A 754 -28.72 13.27 17.22
C ALA A 754 -29.37 13.62 18.58
N ASP A 755 -29.14 14.85 19.07
CA ASP A 755 -29.70 15.32 20.34
C ASP A 755 -31.22 15.45 20.26
N GLU A 756 -31.77 15.96 19.15
CA GLU A 756 -33.20 15.95 18.87
C GLU A 756 -33.77 14.52 18.88
N ALA A 757 -33.10 13.57 18.22
CA ALA A 757 -33.53 12.18 18.18
C ALA A 757 -33.48 11.50 19.57
N PHE A 758 -32.47 11.83 20.38
CA PHE A 758 -32.36 11.36 21.77
C PHE A 758 -33.46 11.94 22.64
N GLN A 759 -33.67 13.26 22.61
CA GLN A 759 -34.71 13.93 23.40
C GLN A 759 -36.13 13.49 23.02
N ALA A 760 -36.38 13.22 21.73
CA ALA A 760 -37.66 12.68 21.27
C ALA A 760 -37.98 11.29 21.85
N LYS A 761 -36.96 10.42 22.04
CA LYS A 761 -37.13 9.07 22.59
C LYS A 761 -37.06 9.01 24.11
N HIS A 762 -36.27 9.89 24.73
CA HIS A 762 -36.01 9.91 26.16
C HIS A 762 -36.32 11.29 26.76
N PRO A 763 -37.60 11.74 26.70
CA PRO A 763 -37.98 13.07 27.17
C PRO A 763 -37.74 13.19 28.68
N GLY A 764 -37.07 14.28 29.08
CA GLY A 764 -36.80 14.59 30.49
C GLY A 764 -35.46 14.08 31.03
N ILE A 765 -34.64 13.40 30.22
CA ILE A 765 -33.26 13.04 30.59
C ILE A 765 -32.34 14.20 30.21
N THR A 766 -31.86 14.92 31.22
CA THR A 766 -30.95 16.07 31.06
C THR A 766 -29.49 15.73 31.33
N GLU A 767 -29.22 14.71 32.15
CA GLU A 767 -27.87 14.27 32.48
C GLU A 767 -27.47 13.04 31.66
N TYR A 768 -26.65 13.27 30.63
CA TYR A 768 -26.13 12.23 29.76
C TYR A 768 -24.71 12.57 29.28
N LYS A 769 -23.94 11.54 28.92
CA LYS A 769 -22.62 11.66 28.29
C LYS A 769 -22.71 11.16 26.85
N VAL A 770 -21.99 11.77 25.91
CA VAL A 770 -22.01 11.28 24.52
C VAL A 770 -20.63 11.07 23.95
N LYS A 771 -20.48 9.92 23.28
CA LYS A 771 -19.31 9.54 22.49
C LYS A 771 -19.67 9.55 21.01
N SER A 772 -18.90 10.28 20.21
CA SER A 772 -19.05 10.37 18.77
C SER A 772 -18.04 9.45 18.07
N THR A 773 -18.50 8.65 17.12
CA THR A 773 -17.66 7.77 16.31
C THR A 773 -18.12 7.80 14.86
N PRO A 774 -17.23 7.75 13.86
CA PRO A 774 -17.66 7.69 12.47
C PRO A 774 -18.45 6.40 12.22
N ALA A 775 -19.56 6.48 11.47
CA ALA A 775 -20.32 5.28 11.07
C ALA A 775 -19.48 4.39 10.14
N VAL A 776 -18.69 5.00 9.26
CA VAL A 776 -17.67 4.33 8.46
C VAL A 776 -16.36 5.09 8.54
N GLU A 777 -15.29 4.37 8.91
CA GLU A 777 -13.92 4.89 8.91
C GLU A 777 -13.54 5.48 7.55
N VAL A 778 -12.90 6.65 7.54
CA VAL A 778 -12.61 7.41 6.30
C VAL A 778 -11.81 6.59 5.28
N GLY A 779 -10.82 5.83 5.75
CA GLY A 779 -10.02 4.94 4.90
C GLY A 779 -10.78 3.73 4.36
N MET A 780 -12.02 3.54 4.78
CA MET A 780 -12.94 2.53 4.28
C MET A 780 -14.03 3.13 3.40
N ARG A 781 -14.24 4.45 3.29
CA ARG A 781 -15.32 5.06 2.50
C ARG A 781 -15.16 4.87 0.98
N GLY A 782 -16.30 4.82 0.27
CA GLY A 782 -16.44 4.62 -1.16
C GLY A 782 -16.11 5.86 -1.98
N PHE A 783 -16.49 7.06 -1.52
CA PHE A 783 -16.36 8.33 -2.25
C PHE A 783 -17.00 8.25 -3.65
N TYR A 784 -18.27 7.87 -3.68
CA TYR A 784 -19.01 7.51 -4.89
C TYR A 784 -19.19 8.70 -5.82
N GLY A 785 -19.64 9.85 -5.30
CA GLY A 785 -19.86 11.08 -6.07
C GLY A 785 -18.56 11.58 -6.70
N LEU A 786 -17.48 11.58 -5.91
CA LEU A 786 -16.15 12.00 -6.39
C LEU A 786 -15.62 11.07 -7.49
N LYS A 787 -15.70 9.75 -7.31
CA LYS A 787 -15.24 8.78 -8.32
C LYS A 787 -16.08 8.82 -9.59
N SER A 788 -17.39 8.90 -9.45
CA SER A 788 -18.33 9.03 -10.57
C SER A 788 -18.00 10.26 -11.40
N THR A 789 -17.94 11.43 -10.76
CA THR A 789 -17.64 12.71 -11.41
C THR A 789 -16.32 12.68 -12.17
N VAL A 790 -15.24 12.19 -11.54
CA VAL A 790 -13.92 12.16 -12.16
C VAL A 790 -13.86 11.20 -13.36
N LEU A 791 -14.47 10.01 -13.27
CA LEU A 791 -14.50 9.05 -14.37
C LEU A 791 -15.33 9.55 -15.55
N ARG A 792 -16.54 10.06 -15.29
CA ARG A 792 -17.42 10.63 -16.32
C ARG A 792 -16.72 11.78 -17.04
N GLN A 793 -16.13 12.71 -16.29
CA GLN A 793 -15.40 13.84 -16.87
C GLN A 793 -14.21 13.38 -17.72
N TYR A 794 -13.50 12.32 -17.31
CA TYR A 794 -12.40 11.76 -18.09
C TYR A 794 -12.88 11.24 -19.46
N PHE A 795 -14.00 10.51 -19.53
CA PHE A 795 -14.56 10.05 -20.81
C PHE A 795 -15.05 11.21 -21.68
N ILE A 796 -15.71 12.21 -21.09
CA ILE A 796 -16.15 13.43 -21.78
C ILE A 796 -14.96 14.17 -22.40
N ASP A 797 -13.87 14.36 -21.63
CA ASP A 797 -12.64 14.99 -22.12
C ASP A 797 -12.01 14.17 -23.25
N CYS A 798 -12.07 12.83 -23.18
CA CYS A 798 -11.66 11.93 -24.27
C CYS A 798 -12.55 12.02 -25.51
N GLY A 799 -13.79 12.47 -25.39
CA GLY A 799 -14.77 12.49 -26.49
C GLY A 799 -15.64 11.28 -26.60
N ILE A 800 -15.84 10.61 -25.48
CA ILE A 800 -16.71 9.46 -25.32
C ILE A 800 -17.83 9.87 -24.38
N ASP A 801 -19.06 9.58 -24.80
CA ASP A 801 -20.23 9.73 -23.94
C ASP A 801 -20.18 8.67 -22.83
N PRO A 802 -20.14 9.06 -21.54
CA PRO A 802 -20.05 8.11 -20.43
C PRO A 802 -21.29 7.23 -20.25
N GLU A 803 -22.45 7.61 -20.77
CA GLU A 803 -23.69 6.82 -20.66
C GLU A 803 -23.75 5.73 -21.73
N THR A 804 -23.45 6.11 -22.98
CA THR A 804 -23.56 5.19 -24.13
C THR A 804 -22.24 4.52 -24.49
N MET A 805 -21.11 5.00 -23.96
CA MET A 805 -19.76 4.63 -24.37
C MET A 805 -19.48 4.83 -25.86
N THR A 806 -20.27 5.67 -26.54
CA THR A 806 -20.07 6.02 -27.95
C THR A 806 -19.17 7.23 -28.11
N GLY A 807 -18.44 7.31 -29.22
CA GLY A 807 -17.59 8.45 -29.54
C GLY A 807 -16.19 8.06 -30.00
N GLU A 808 -15.40 9.07 -30.37
CA GLU A 808 -14.07 8.90 -30.95
C GLU A 808 -13.03 9.68 -30.15
N ALA A 809 -12.09 8.94 -29.54
CA ALA A 809 -10.98 9.49 -28.78
C ALA A 809 -9.77 9.72 -29.70
N THR A 810 -9.62 10.96 -30.15
CA THR A 810 -8.43 11.40 -30.89
C THR A 810 -7.22 11.50 -29.96
N GLN A 811 -6.02 11.39 -30.51
CA GLN A 811 -4.78 11.49 -29.73
C GLN A 811 -4.68 12.80 -28.93
N ALA A 812 -5.16 13.92 -29.50
CA ALA A 812 -5.19 15.21 -28.82
C ALA A 812 -6.14 15.21 -27.61
N ARG A 813 -7.34 14.64 -27.75
CA ARG A 813 -8.31 14.52 -26.65
C ARG A 813 -7.81 13.58 -25.55
N LEU A 814 -7.17 12.48 -25.92
CA LEU A 814 -6.54 11.57 -24.95
C LEU A 814 -5.44 12.28 -24.15
N ALA A 815 -4.59 13.08 -24.81
CA ALA A 815 -3.56 13.86 -24.13
C ALA A 815 -4.17 14.89 -23.19
N TYR A 816 -5.19 15.62 -23.64
CA TYR A 816 -5.92 16.59 -22.83
C TYR A 816 -6.56 15.96 -21.59
N ALA A 817 -7.28 14.84 -21.76
CA ALA A 817 -7.91 14.11 -20.66
C ALA A 817 -6.88 13.58 -19.66
N ARG A 818 -5.72 13.08 -20.14
CA ARG A 818 -4.60 12.69 -19.27
C ARG A 818 -4.11 13.88 -18.45
N ASP A 819 -3.87 15.02 -19.07
CA ASP A 819 -3.27 16.19 -18.42
C ASP A 819 -4.19 16.82 -17.38
N LYS A 820 -5.51 16.81 -17.63
CA LYS A 820 -6.54 17.19 -16.64
C LYS A 820 -6.68 16.21 -15.48
N LEU A 821 -6.54 14.91 -15.74
CA LEU A 821 -6.67 13.89 -14.70
C LEU A 821 -5.42 13.84 -13.80
N MET A 822 -4.23 13.91 -14.41
CA MET A 822 -2.94 13.64 -13.77
C MET A 822 -2.21 14.94 -13.37
N THR A 823 -2.92 15.87 -12.72
CA THR A 823 -2.34 17.13 -12.24
C THR A 823 -1.51 16.95 -10.97
N ALA A 824 -0.58 17.88 -10.72
CA ALA A 824 0.24 17.84 -9.51
C ALA A 824 -0.57 17.96 -8.21
N GLU A 825 -1.63 18.76 -8.24
CA GLU A 825 -2.55 19.01 -7.10
C GLU A 825 -3.40 17.78 -6.76
N ARG A 826 -3.88 17.06 -7.78
CA ARG A 826 -4.71 15.85 -7.62
C ARG A 826 -3.90 14.58 -7.39
N ARG A 827 -2.56 14.66 -7.36
CA ARG A 827 -1.68 13.49 -7.30
C ARG A 827 -1.97 12.62 -6.08
N ASP A 828 -2.06 13.23 -4.90
CA ASP A 828 -2.23 12.50 -3.65
C ASP A 828 -3.60 11.83 -3.62
N LEU A 829 -4.65 12.56 -4.02
CA LEU A 829 -6.01 12.04 -4.21
C LEU A 829 -6.05 10.87 -5.22
N LEU A 830 -5.37 11.00 -6.36
CA LEU A 830 -5.33 9.98 -7.41
C LEU A 830 -4.64 8.70 -6.96
N ASN A 831 -3.50 8.84 -6.25
CA ASN A 831 -2.71 7.71 -5.78
C ASN A 831 -3.39 6.93 -4.65
N ASN A 832 -4.12 7.60 -3.76
CA ASN A 832 -4.59 6.99 -2.51
C ASN A 832 -6.10 6.71 -2.47
N VAL A 833 -6.93 7.60 -3.03
CA VAL A 833 -8.40 7.54 -2.92
C VAL A 833 -9.06 7.09 -4.24
N LEU A 834 -8.81 7.80 -5.35
CA LEU A 834 -9.43 7.49 -6.64
C LEU A 834 -8.90 6.18 -7.22
N ARG A 835 -7.56 6.02 -7.21
CA ARG A 835 -6.84 4.85 -7.75
C ARG A 835 -7.16 4.56 -9.22
N ILE A 836 -7.45 5.61 -9.99
CA ILE A 836 -7.73 5.55 -11.43
C ILE A 836 -6.43 5.81 -12.20
N GLY A 837 -6.22 5.06 -13.29
CA GLY A 837 -5.09 5.33 -14.19
C GLY A 837 -3.71 4.98 -13.66
N GLY A 838 -3.62 4.40 -12.45
CA GLY A 838 -2.42 3.90 -11.78
C GLY A 838 -1.52 4.97 -11.15
N PHE A 839 -0.49 4.55 -10.42
CA PHE A 839 0.35 5.44 -9.60
C PHE A 839 1.07 6.55 -10.39
N MET A 840 1.13 7.75 -9.81
CA MET A 840 1.76 8.95 -10.34
C MET A 840 2.89 9.43 -9.42
N THR A 841 4.08 9.65 -9.98
CA THR A 841 5.25 10.17 -9.25
C THR A 841 5.63 11.58 -9.73
N PRO A 842 6.12 12.47 -8.84
CA PRO A 842 6.51 13.84 -9.22
C PRO A 842 7.57 13.92 -10.32
N LYS A 843 8.51 12.97 -10.34
CA LYS A 843 9.62 12.90 -11.32
C LYS A 843 9.46 11.76 -12.34
N GLY A 844 8.25 11.20 -12.43
CA GLY A 844 7.97 10.09 -13.35
C GLY A 844 7.83 10.57 -14.77
N LYS A 845 8.11 9.68 -15.74
CA LYS A 845 7.72 9.94 -17.12
C LYS A 845 6.19 10.06 -17.20
N PRO A 846 5.64 11.07 -17.91
CA PRO A 846 4.21 11.16 -18.14
C PRO A 846 3.67 9.87 -18.74
N LYS A 847 2.46 9.47 -18.31
CA LYS A 847 1.83 8.27 -18.88
C LYS A 847 1.52 8.51 -20.35
N VAL A 848 1.69 7.46 -21.15
CA VAL A 848 1.27 7.47 -22.55
C VAL A 848 -0.26 7.57 -22.56
N PRO A 849 -0.87 8.60 -23.16
CA PRO A 849 -2.32 8.83 -23.10
C PRO A 849 -3.15 7.61 -23.52
N GLU A 850 -2.72 6.95 -24.58
CA GLU A 850 -3.36 5.75 -25.10
C GLU A 850 -3.31 4.54 -24.16
N ALA A 851 -2.20 4.38 -23.44
CA ALA A 851 -2.04 3.31 -22.46
C ALA A 851 -2.90 3.59 -21.22
N LEU A 852 -2.98 4.86 -20.81
CA LEU A 852 -3.84 5.30 -19.72
C LEU A 852 -5.32 5.02 -20.05
N PHE A 853 -5.77 5.42 -21.24
CA PHE A 853 -7.14 5.17 -21.70
C PHE A 853 -7.49 3.68 -21.71
N LYS A 854 -6.61 2.85 -22.27
CA LYS A 854 -6.78 1.39 -22.28
C LYS A 854 -6.87 0.84 -20.85
N THR A 855 -5.99 1.26 -19.95
CA THR A 855 -5.98 0.81 -18.54
C THR A 855 -7.27 1.19 -17.81
N ILE A 856 -7.80 2.40 -18.05
CA ILE A 856 -9.05 2.85 -17.43
C ILE A 856 -10.24 2.03 -17.96
N CYS A 857 -10.33 1.81 -19.27
CA CYS A 857 -11.36 0.97 -19.88
C CYS A 857 -11.31 -0.48 -19.35
N GLU A 858 -10.13 -1.10 -19.32
CA GLU A 858 -9.95 -2.45 -18.78
C GLU A 858 -10.39 -2.56 -17.31
N SER A 859 -10.14 -1.50 -16.52
CA SER A 859 -10.54 -1.46 -15.12
C SER A 859 -12.06 -1.38 -14.89
N LEU A 860 -12.81 -1.05 -15.94
CA LEU A 860 -14.27 -0.99 -16.00
C LEU A 860 -14.87 -2.20 -16.74
N GLY A 861 -14.05 -3.15 -17.19
CA GLY A 861 -14.50 -4.29 -17.99
C GLY A 861 -14.70 -3.99 -19.48
N LEU A 862 -14.32 -2.79 -19.94
CA LEU A 862 -14.47 -2.35 -21.33
C LEU A 862 -13.25 -2.72 -22.18
N LYS A 863 -13.50 -3.12 -23.42
CA LYS A 863 -12.47 -3.34 -24.46
C LYS A 863 -12.31 -2.08 -25.31
N THR A 864 -11.12 -1.89 -25.87
CA THR A 864 -10.81 -0.73 -26.74
C THR A 864 -10.34 -1.20 -28.11
N ASP A 865 -10.78 -0.51 -29.17
CA ASP A 865 -10.28 -0.72 -30.53
C ASP A 865 -9.69 0.56 -31.13
N LYS A 866 -9.05 0.46 -32.29
CA LYS A 866 -8.34 1.56 -32.96
C LYS A 866 -8.53 1.53 -34.47
N ARG A 867 -8.70 2.72 -35.05
CA ARG A 867 -8.70 2.94 -36.49
C ARG A 867 -7.45 3.71 -36.90
N ARG A 868 -6.60 3.10 -37.75
CA ARG A 868 -5.40 3.76 -38.29
C ARG A 868 -5.78 4.64 -39.48
N ALA A 869 -5.13 5.79 -39.59
CA ALA A 869 -5.14 6.56 -40.83
C ALA A 869 -4.31 5.84 -41.91
N ARG A 870 -4.72 5.97 -43.18
CA ARG A 870 -4.01 5.37 -44.32
C ARG A 870 -2.66 6.07 -44.52
N ASP A 871 -1.68 5.39 -45.11
CA ASP A 871 -0.39 6.02 -45.44
C ASP A 871 -0.61 7.26 -46.33
N GLY A 872 -0.07 8.41 -45.90
CA GLY A 872 -0.24 9.71 -46.56
C GLY A 872 -1.46 10.53 -46.10
N ASP A 873 -2.33 9.98 -45.25
CA ASP A 873 -3.47 10.70 -44.68
C ASP A 873 -3.04 11.53 -43.45
N LYS A 874 -3.53 12.77 -43.34
CA LYS A 874 -3.19 13.70 -42.25
C LYS A 874 -3.90 13.36 -40.94
N ARG A 875 -4.84 12.41 -40.95
CA ARG A 875 -5.71 12.12 -39.80
C ARG A 875 -4.94 11.34 -38.72
N PRO A 876 -5.11 11.66 -37.43
CA PRO A 876 -4.47 10.93 -36.34
C PRO A 876 -5.09 9.54 -36.17
N THR A 877 -4.39 8.63 -35.47
CA THR A 877 -5.00 7.35 -35.05
C THR A 877 -6.11 7.64 -34.04
N ILE A 878 -7.28 7.04 -34.26
CA ILE A 878 -8.47 7.22 -33.43
C ILE A 878 -8.68 5.95 -32.61
N ARG A 879 -9.00 6.11 -31.32
CA ARG A 879 -9.42 5.02 -30.44
C ARG A 879 -10.89 5.18 -30.06
N PHE A 880 -11.56 4.07 -29.80
CA PHE A 880 -12.94 4.06 -29.33
C PHE A 880 -13.17 2.85 -28.42
N VAL A 881 -14.25 2.89 -27.64
CA VAL A 881 -14.69 1.74 -26.82
C VAL A 881 -15.41 0.75 -27.73
N ASP A 882 -15.07 -0.53 -27.59
CA ASP A 882 -15.76 -1.60 -28.28
C ASP A 882 -17.21 -1.70 -27.75
N GLN A 883 -18.17 -1.43 -28.63
CA GLN A 883 -19.59 -1.34 -28.27
C GLN A 883 -20.15 -2.68 -27.79
N GLN A 884 -19.59 -3.81 -28.23
CA GLN A 884 -20.00 -5.12 -27.71
C GLN A 884 -19.65 -5.28 -26.23
N SER A 885 -18.47 -4.81 -25.83
CA SER A 885 -18.06 -4.83 -24.42
C SER A 885 -18.87 -3.87 -23.56
N ALA A 886 -19.26 -2.70 -24.09
CA ALA A 886 -20.12 -1.76 -23.38
C ALA A 886 -21.54 -2.30 -23.20
N ALA A 887 -22.13 -2.87 -24.26
CA ALA A 887 -23.45 -3.51 -24.21
C ALA A 887 -23.48 -4.66 -23.21
N PHE A 888 -22.45 -5.51 -23.20
CA PHE A 888 -22.32 -6.60 -22.22
C PHE A 888 -22.30 -6.10 -20.77
N MET A 889 -21.58 -5.01 -20.49
CA MET A 889 -21.55 -4.42 -19.14
C MET A 889 -22.88 -3.78 -18.76
N MET A 890 -23.57 -3.14 -19.70
CA MET A 890 -24.91 -2.56 -19.47
C MET A 890 -25.95 -3.64 -19.20
N GLU A 891 -25.96 -4.72 -19.98
CA GLU A 891 -26.86 -5.86 -19.80
C GLU A 891 -26.73 -6.46 -18.38
N ILE A 892 -25.50 -6.61 -17.87
CA ILE A 892 -25.25 -7.05 -16.49
C ILE A 892 -25.92 -6.10 -15.48
N LEU A 893 -25.77 -4.78 -15.67
CA LEU A 893 -26.31 -3.79 -14.74
C LEU A 893 -27.85 -3.72 -14.79
N GLU A 894 -28.44 -3.81 -15.98
CA GLU A 894 -29.89 -3.84 -16.18
C GLU A 894 -30.51 -5.07 -15.52
N ASN A 895 -29.99 -6.27 -15.83
CA ASN A 895 -30.47 -7.52 -15.22
C ASN A 895 -30.35 -7.51 -13.69
N ARG A 896 -29.28 -6.90 -13.15
CA ARG A 896 -29.11 -6.75 -11.71
C ARG A 896 -30.10 -5.76 -11.10
N LYS A 897 -30.36 -4.65 -11.79
CA LYS A 897 -31.29 -3.61 -11.34
C LYS A 897 -32.74 -4.13 -11.30
N ASP A 898 -33.14 -4.94 -12.28
CA ASP A 898 -34.47 -5.56 -12.34
C ASP A 898 -34.74 -6.45 -11.13
N ASP A 899 -33.70 -7.11 -10.60
CA ASP A 899 -33.75 -7.93 -9.38
C ASP A 899 -33.41 -7.14 -8.10
N GLY A 900 -33.28 -5.82 -8.17
CA GLY A 900 -32.99 -4.96 -7.02
C GLY A 900 -31.58 -5.13 -6.42
N LEU A 901 -30.62 -5.64 -7.19
CA LEU A 901 -29.26 -5.94 -6.73
C LEU A 901 -28.28 -4.81 -7.06
N SER A 902 -27.53 -4.34 -6.07
CA SER A 902 -26.38 -3.43 -6.27
C SER A 902 -25.11 -3.99 -5.62
N LEU A 903 -23.94 -3.80 -6.26
CA LEU A 903 -22.64 -4.18 -5.67
C LEU A 903 -22.08 -3.06 -4.77
N GLN A 904 -22.78 -1.92 -4.68
CA GLN A 904 -22.41 -0.81 -3.79
C GLN A 904 -22.90 -1.01 -2.36
N LEU A 905 -23.94 -1.83 -2.15
CA LEU A 905 -24.50 -2.09 -0.82
C LEU A 905 -23.45 -2.78 0.06
N ARG A 906 -22.96 -2.07 1.09
CA ARG A 906 -22.25 -2.72 2.18
C ARG A 906 -23.25 -3.53 2.98
N LYS A 907 -22.82 -4.71 3.45
CA LYS A 907 -23.45 -5.29 4.63
C LYS A 907 -23.29 -4.23 5.72
N ALA A 908 -24.40 -3.68 6.23
CA ALA A 908 -24.34 -2.85 7.42
C ALA A 908 -23.50 -3.61 8.43
N GLU A 909 -22.45 -2.98 8.97
CA GLU A 909 -21.79 -3.55 10.15
C GLU A 909 -22.95 -3.78 11.11
N LYS A 910 -23.20 -5.05 11.47
CA LYS A 910 -24.11 -5.30 12.59
C LYS A 910 -23.52 -4.45 13.68
N ALA A 911 -24.26 -3.45 14.13
CA ALA A 911 -23.96 -2.78 15.37
C ALA A 911 -23.94 -3.91 16.39
N THR A 912 -22.77 -4.51 16.59
CA THR A 912 -22.47 -5.12 17.87
C THR A 912 -22.78 -3.97 18.79
N THR A 913 -23.83 -4.15 19.56
CA THR A 913 -23.95 -3.50 20.85
C THR A 913 -22.63 -3.81 21.54
N GLU A 914 -21.60 -3.01 21.25
CA GLU A 914 -20.57 -2.70 22.20
C GLU A 914 -21.40 -2.15 23.34
N VAL A 915 -21.76 -3.04 24.26
CA VAL A 915 -22.15 -2.63 25.58
C VAL A 915 -20.85 -2.14 26.19
N ASP A 916 -20.48 -0.92 25.76
CA ASP A 916 -19.35 -0.15 26.24
C ASP A 916 -19.73 0.30 27.64
N HIS A 917 -19.66 -0.66 28.58
CA HIS A 917 -19.68 -0.38 30.00
C HIS A 917 -18.46 0.48 30.42
N GLY A 918 -17.60 0.90 29.49
CA GLY A 918 -16.48 1.83 29.68
C GLY A 918 -16.85 3.32 29.55
N LEU A 919 -18.11 3.67 29.27
CA LEU A 919 -18.58 5.07 29.35
C LEU A 919 -18.59 5.64 30.78
N ASP A 920 -18.24 4.83 31.79
CA ASP A 920 -17.98 5.31 33.14
C ASP A 920 -16.78 6.30 33.18
N LEU A 921 -15.81 6.24 32.27
CA LEU A 921 -14.61 7.11 32.34
C LEU A 921 -14.13 7.59 30.93
N ASN A 922 -14.67 8.76 30.56
CA ASN A 922 -14.14 9.89 29.76
C ASN A 922 -13.63 9.78 28.30
N ILE A 923 -14.31 10.54 27.42
CA ILE A 923 -13.72 11.59 26.55
C ILE A 923 -14.60 12.85 26.74
N TYR A 924 -13.98 14.00 27.00
CA TYR A 924 -14.64 15.22 27.50
C TYR A 924 -14.98 16.23 26.38
N MET A 925 -16.22 16.71 26.40
CA MET A 925 -16.58 18.10 26.07
C MET A 925 -17.26 18.62 27.34
N ASP A 926 -16.63 19.57 28.02
CA ASP A 926 -17.07 20.06 29.34
C ASP A 926 -18.34 20.92 29.15
N HIS A 927 -19.47 20.48 29.71
CA HIS A 927 -20.59 21.37 29.98
C HIS A 927 -20.21 22.28 31.16
N LYS A 928 -19.42 23.32 30.91
CA LYS A 928 -19.56 24.54 31.69
C LYS A 928 -20.52 25.44 30.95
N THR A 929 -21.80 25.28 31.27
CA THR A 929 -22.74 26.39 31.29
C THR A 929 -22.03 27.55 32.00
N ARG A 930 -21.65 28.57 31.23
CA ARG A 930 -21.21 29.85 31.79
C ARG A 930 -22.34 30.32 32.72
N SER A 931 -21.98 30.45 34.00
CA SER A 931 -22.81 31.03 35.06
C SER A 931 -23.52 32.27 34.56
N THR A 932 -24.85 32.22 34.52
CA THR A 932 -25.71 33.41 34.49
C THR A 932 -25.60 34.08 35.85
N ASN A 933 -24.71 35.06 35.99
CA ASN A 933 -24.87 36.06 37.03
C ASN A 933 -25.90 37.06 36.51
N GLU A 934 -27.10 37.03 37.09
CA GLU A 934 -28.02 38.15 37.09
C GLU A 934 -27.33 39.34 37.75
N GLN A 935 -26.95 40.34 36.95
CA GLN A 935 -26.85 41.72 37.40
C GLN A 935 -27.45 42.62 36.32
N ASP A 936 -28.50 43.30 36.77
CA ASP A 936 -29.25 44.43 36.26
C ASP A 936 -28.96 45.01 34.86
N LEU A 937 -30.09 45.22 34.18
CA LEU A 937 -30.30 46.00 32.97
C LEU A 937 -29.68 47.41 33.06
N ASP A 938 -28.71 47.67 32.18
CA ASP A 938 -28.51 48.98 31.56
C ASP A 938 -28.00 48.76 30.10
N ALA A 939 -28.40 49.65 29.20
CA ALA A 939 -28.47 49.51 27.73
C ALA A 939 -27.25 48.86 26.99
N PRO A 940 -27.49 48.18 25.83
CA PRO A 940 -26.46 47.41 25.13
C PRO A 940 -25.45 48.29 24.39
N HIS A 941 -24.17 48.22 24.79
CA HIS A 941 -23.06 48.54 23.89
C HIS A 941 -22.94 47.41 22.85
N SER A 942 -22.96 47.75 21.56
CA SER A 942 -22.93 46.78 20.46
C SER A 942 -21.56 46.08 20.40
N VAL A 943 -21.54 44.74 20.34
CA VAL A 943 -20.33 43.89 20.19
C VAL A 943 -19.50 44.30 18.97
N ILE A 944 -20.14 44.92 17.97
CA ILE A 944 -19.48 45.47 16.78
C ILE A 944 -18.65 46.71 17.15
N THR A 945 -19.14 47.59 18.03
CA THR A 945 -18.38 48.78 18.48
C THR A 945 -17.08 48.37 19.16
N GLU A 946 -17.11 47.32 19.99
CA GLU A 946 -15.92 46.76 20.65
C GLU A 946 -14.95 46.15 19.63
N ALA A 947 -15.46 45.37 18.67
CA ALA A 947 -14.63 44.74 17.63
C ALA A 947 -13.95 45.78 16.71
N LEU A 948 -14.66 46.86 16.34
CA LEU A 948 -14.09 47.92 15.50
C LEU A 948 -12.99 48.71 16.22
N ALA A 949 -13.04 48.79 17.55
CA ALA A 949 -12.00 49.46 18.34
C ALA A 949 -10.66 48.70 18.34
N GLU A 950 -10.66 47.39 18.06
CA GLU A 950 -9.44 46.57 17.97
C GLU A 950 -8.71 46.70 16.62
N LEU A 951 -9.34 47.35 15.62
CA LEU A 951 -8.75 47.48 14.29
C LEU A 951 -7.60 48.50 14.27
N PRO A 952 -6.52 48.22 13.52
CA PRO A 952 -5.35 49.10 13.47
C PRO A 952 -5.59 50.38 12.64
N VAL A 953 -6.78 50.50 12.03
CA VAL A 953 -7.28 51.62 11.23
C VAL A 953 -8.72 51.90 11.68
N PRO A 954 -9.09 53.16 11.91
CA PRO A 954 -10.45 53.50 12.36
C PRO A 954 -11.46 53.21 11.25
N VAL A 955 -12.36 52.27 11.52
CA VAL A 955 -13.49 51.92 10.66
C VAL A 955 -14.76 52.57 11.22
N PRO A 956 -15.50 53.39 10.44
CA PRO A 956 -16.73 54.02 10.93
C PRO A 956 -17.82 53.00 11.26
N GLU A 957 -18.35 53.05 12.48
CA GLU A 957 -19.42 52.14 12.93
C GLU A 957 -20.68 52.26 12.05
N ALA A 958 -21.04 53.47 11.63
CA ALA A 958 -22.16 53.69 10.73
C ALA A 958 -22.00 52.95 9.38
N TRP A 959 -20.77 52.77 8.89
CA TRP A 959 -20.52 51.97 7.70
C TRP A 959 -20.65 50.47 8.02
N ALA A 960 -20.05 50.00 9.11
CA ALA A 960 -20.09 48.59 9.51
C ALA A 960 -21.53 48.08 9.70
N MET A 961 -22.41 48.90 10.26
CA MET A 961 -23.84 48.61 10.42
C MET A 961 -24.63 48.57 9.11
N THR A 962 -24.04 49.02 7.99
CA THR A 962 -24.64 49.00 6.65
C THR A 962 -23.93 48.07 5.66
N ALA A 963 -22.74 47.58 6.01
CA ALA A 963 -21.91 46.76 5.14
C ALA A 963 -22.40 45.31 5.01
N LEU A 964 -23.26 44.88 5.94
CA LEU A 964 -23.85 43.54 6.01
C LEU A 964 -25.37 43.65 6.16
N SER A 965 -26.09 42.61 5.75
CA SER A 965 -27.53 42.52 5.95
C SER A 965 -27.90 42.35 7.44
N ASP A 966 -29.14 42.69 7.81
CA ASP A 966 -29.64 42.55 9.20
C ASP A 966 -29.52 41.10 9.71
N ASP A 967 -29.73 40.11 8.82
CA ASP A 967 -29.57 38.68 9.15
C ASP A 967 -28.10 38.30 9.41
N GLU A 968 -27.15 38.83 8.63
CA GLU A 968 -25.71 38.61 8.83
C GLU A 968 -25.22 39.29 10.13
N LEU A 969 -25.67 40.52 10.39
CA LEU A 969 -25.38 41.24 11.63
C LEU A 969 -25.94 40.50 12.85
N ALA A 970 -27.12 39.89 12.74
CA ALA A 970 -27.68 39.06 13.81
C ALA A 970 -26.80 37.84 14.12
N THR A 971 -26.23 37.18 13.10
CA THR A 971 -25.31 36.05 13.32
C THR A 971 -24.00 36.44 14.01
N MET A 972 -23.53 37.67 13.83
CA MET A 972 -22.29 38.18 14.44
C MET A 972 -22.37 38.30 15.96
N THR A 973 -23.57 38.36 16.56
CA THR A 973 -23.72 38.32 18.03
C THR A 973 -23.20 37.03 18.66
N SER A 974 -23.07 35.95 17.87
CA SER A 974 -22.50 34.66 18.30
C SER A 974 -21.00 34.52 18.01
N TRP A 975 -20.38 35.49 17.33
CA TRP A 975 -18.98 35.45 16.93
C TRP A 975 -18.07 36.08 18.00
N SER A 976 -16.78 35.73 17.99
CA SER A 976 -15.81 36.41 18.85
C SER A 976 -15.53 37.82 18.32
N PRO A 977 -15.22 38.82 19.19
CA PRO A 977 -14.87 40.17 18.75
C PRO A 977 -13.74 40.19 17.71
N ALA A 978 -12.74 39.32 17.85
CA ALA A 978 -11.64 39.19 16.89
C ALA A 978 -12.10 38.71 15.49
N SER A 979 -13.08 37.80 15.42
CA SER A 979 -13.66 37.33 14.16
C SER A 979 -14.47 38.43 13.46
N ILE A 980 -15.22 39.21 14.25
CA ILE A 980 -15.99 40.36 13.76
C ILE A 980 -15.03 41.44 13.24
N ALA A 981 -13.97 41.75 14.00
CA ALA A 981 -12.93 42.69 13.60
C ALA A 981 -12.26 42.26 12.27
N MET A 982 -11.83 41.00 12.16
CA MET A 982 -11.24 40.46 10.92
C MET A 982 -12.16 40.56 9.70
N THR A 983 -13.45 40.36 9.91
CA THR A 983 -14.46 40.45 8.85
C THR A 983 -14.61 41.89 8.36
N PHE A 984 -14.79 42.84 9.29
CA PHE A 984 -14.86 44.25 8.93
C PHE A 984 -13.53 44.81 8.41
N ALA A 985 -12.38 44.35 8.89
CA ALA A 985 -11.06 44.69 8.33
C ALA A 985 -10.96 44.31 6.84
N SER A 986 -11.41 43.09 6.51
CA SER A 986 -11.37 42.57 5.14
C SER A 986 -12.35 43.28 4.23
N LEU A 987 -13.58 43.50 4.70
CA LEU A 987 -14.62 44.25 3.96
C LEU A 987 -14.16 45.69 3.72
N TYR A 988 -13.66 46.37 4.75
CA TYR A 988 -13.23 47.77 4.67
C TYR A 988 -12.00 47.94 3.76
N LEU A 989 -11.04 47.01 3.83
CA LEU A 989 -9.89 46.98 2.93
C LEU A 989 -10.33 46.78 1.47
N THR A 990 -11.31 45.92 1.22
CA THR A 990 -11.80 45.61 -0.12
C THR A 990 -12.57 46.79 -0.72
N GLU A 991 -13.42 47.43 0.07
CA GLU A 991 -14.29 48.53 -0.39
C GLU A 991 -13.53 49.86 -0.53
N PHE A 992 -12.58 50.14 0.35
CA PHE A 992 -11.88 51.44 0.39
C PHE A 992 -10.40 51.36 -0.01
N MET A 993 -9.97 50.30 -0.70
CA MET A 993 -8.56 50.09 -1.09
C MET A 993 -7.92 51.33 -1.74
N ASP A 994 -8.65 52.01 -2.63
CA ASP A 994 -8.17 53.18 -3.39
C ASP A 994 -8.21 54.50 -2.61
N ARG A 995 -8.86 54.51 -1.43
CA ARG A 995 -9.05 55.70 -0.59
C ARG A 995 -8.23 55.66 0.70
N LEU A 996 -7.74 54.48 1.10
CA LEU A 996 -6.87 54.30 2.25
C LEU A 996 -5.47 54.85 1.96
N SER A 997 -4.85 55.53 2.93
CA SER A 997 -3.45 55.92 2.80
C SER A 997 -2.54 54.68 2.75
N SER A 998 -1.34 54.83 2.17
CA SER A 998 -0.37 53.73 2.07
C SER A 998 -0.04 53.09 3.42
N ASN A 999 -0.12 53.85 4.52
CA ASN A 999 0.14 53.35 5.87
C ASN A 999 -1.07 52.57 6.45
N GLU A 1000 -2.30 53.03 6.21
CA GLU A 1000 -3.51 52.34 6.65
C GLU A 1000 -3.70 51.02 5.91
N LEU A 1001 -3.46 51.04 4.60
CA LEU A 1001 -3.55 49.85 3.74
C LEU A 1001 -2.53 48.79 4.16
N ARG A 1002 -1.30 49.20 4.53
CA ARG A 1002 -0.30 48.30 5.11
C ARG A 1002 -0.76 47.71 6.45
N ARG A 1003 -1.24 48.55 7.38
CA ARG A 1003 -1.67 48.11 8.72
C ARG A 1003 -2.84 47.14 8.68
N LEU A 1004 -3.83 47.39 7.83
CA LEU A 1004 -4.96 46.47 7.61
C LEU A 1004 -4.48 45.15 7.00
N ARG A 1005 -3.57 45.17 6.02
CA ARG A 1005 -2.99 43.94 5.45
C ARG A 1005 -2.18 43.14 6.46
N GLU A 1006 -1.35 43.80 7.26
CA GLU A 1006 -0.57 43.14 8.33
C GLU A 1006 -1.49 42.49 9.37
N TYR A 1007 -2.59 43.17 9.73
CA TYR A 1007 -3.59 42.63 10.65
C TYR A 1007 -4.34 41.43 10.06
N ILE A 1008 -4.73 41.48 8.79
CA ILE A 1008 -5.45 40.38 8.12
C ILE A 1008 -4.53 39.16 7.88
N THR A 1009 -3.26 39.38 7.54
CA THR A 1009 -2.33 38.31 7.17
C THR A 1009 -1.52 37.76 8.35
N GLY A 1010 -1.50 38.47 9.48
CA GLY A 1010 -0.68 38.10 10.65
C GLY A 1010 0.84 38.23 10.42
N THR A 1011 1.28 38.76 9.27
CA THR A 1011 2.69 38.89 8.90
C THR A 1011 3.14 40.34 8.85
N VAL A 1012 4.15 40.71 9.65
CA VAL A 1012 4.78 42.05 9.59
C VAL A 1012 5.75 42.09 8.42
N THR A 1013 5.36 42.73 7.32
CA THR A 1013 6.24 42.91 6.16
C THR A 1013 7.16 44.12 6.37
N GLY A 1014 8.38 43.86 6.84
CA GLY A 1014 9.44 44.85 6.89
C GLY A 1014 10.10 45.04 5.52
N GLY A 1015 10.00 46.25 4.96
CA GLY A 1015 10.85 46.70 3.85
C GLY A 1015 10.09 47.29 2.65
N TYR A 1016 10.40 48.55 2.34
CA TYR A 1016 10.10 49.19 1.06
C TYR A 1016 10.85 48.43 -0.05
N ASP A 1017 10.15 47.58 -0.81
CA ASP A 1017 10.37 47.24 -2.23
C ASP A 1017 9.82 45.85 -2.53
N ALA A 1018 8.53 45.80 -2.89
CA ALA A 1018 7.91 44.65 -3.56
C ALA A 1018 6.65 45.09 -4.34
N GLN A 1019 6.81 46.02 -5.28
CA GLN A 1019 5.86 46.17 -6.39
C GLN A 1019 6.29 45.18 -7.48
N GLU A 1020 5.77 43.95 -7.44
CA GLU A 1020 5.54 43.08 -8.62
C GLU A 1020 5.10 41.68 -8.17
N ALA A 1021 3.84 41.56 -7.79
CA ALA A 1021 3.05 40.33 -7.92
C ALA A 1021 1.65 40.68 -7.45
N PHE A 1022 0.73 40.95 -8.38
CA PHE A 1022 -0.72 40.67 -8.29
C PHE A 1022 -1.43 41.37 -9.48
N TYR A 1023 -1.33 40.74 -10.65
CA TYR A 1023 -2.45 40.61 -11.58
C TYR A 1023 -2.59 39.12 -11.84
N GLY A 1024 -3.69 38.54 -11.38
CA GLY A 1024 -4.01 37.12 -11.44
C GLY A 1024 -5.29 36.87 -10.69
#